data_AF-A0A5F8GJ81-F1
#
_entry.id   AF-A0A5F8GJ81-F1
#
_cell.length_a   1.000
_cell.length_b   1.000
_cell.length_c   1.000
_cell.angle_alpha   90.00
_cell.angle_beta   90.00
_cell.angle_gamma   90.00
#
_symmetry.space_group_name_H-M   'P 1'
#
loop_
_entity.id
_entity.type
_entity.pdbx_description
1 polymer ?
#
loop_
_entity_poly.entity_id
_entity_poly.type
_entity_poly.pdbx_seq_one_letter_code
_entity_poly.pdbx_strand_id
1 'polypeptide(L)'
;PPDLKRKRKECLYSRVPSLCPKMPEPARVPAFRLETTDSEEGGSTAAAASATGERGSRDQLPPMESAFQKENKDFAPQIKVNLNYRKGVSPSLERASFLRIQTVLTGTRLFNAVLGGAPDSLEGLLEYLMLTSKYLTDSEFTEASTGKTCLMKAVLNLKDGMNGCILPLLQIDHATRNPQPLINAVCIGEYYKGHSALHIAIEKRSLQCVKVLVENGADLHAKASGSFFGKENRGVCFYFGELPLSLAACTRQWDIVSYLLENPDPDRRACIEAVDTWGNTVLHALVMIADDSVENSAQVNSMYDYILQIGARLWPSLKLENLTNLQGLTPLKLAAKEGKIQVFKHILQREISGEYRHLSRKFTEWTYGPVQVSLYDLSSVDSCEDNSVLEIIAFGCKAPNRHKMVTLEPLNKLLQEKWESLAARFRFNLISYFLYMLIFTAVTYHQPVLGKNFIPLKATVGNSMLLMGHIFILFGGVYLFFGQLQYFWRRRLFIWTSFIDSYFEILILIQALFSVLAQVLCFLELSWYLPFLVFSLVLGWINVLYYTRGFQQTGIYSVMIQKVILRDLLRFLLVYFVFLFGFAIALVSLTREGPLPAVFNQTAAAAVAEEEEAKVPYSGFVEASLELFKFTIGMGELEFHKELQFKGFVMFLLLAYVLLTYILLLNMLIALMSETVNSVATDSWSIWKLQRAISVLEMERGYWWCKRKKERSGILLTVGTTLDQKPDERWCFRVEEVNWATWEKELQTLKEEPEGTSEPGKGPTGESAPRPTTSLE
;
A
#
# COMPACT_ATOMS: atom_id res chain seq x y z
N PRO A 1 13.59 63.22 11.24
CA PRO A 1 13.41 64.60 11.75
C PRO A 1 11.94 64.82 12.18
N PRO A 2 11.65 65.74 13.11
CA PRO A 2 10.58 65.52 14.09
C PRO A 2 9.49 66.59 14.07
N ASP A 3 8.39 66.32 14.78
CA ASP A 3 7.65 67.23 15.70
C ASP A 3 6.46 66.43 16.31
N LEU A 4 5.91 66.74 17.49
CA LEU A 4 5.95 67.96 18.29
C LEU A 4 6.50 67.76 19.73
N LYS A 5 7.03 68.86 20.29
CA LYS A 5 7.33 69.02 21.73
C LYS A 5 6.18 69.74 22.47
N ARG A 6 6.27 69.66 23.82
CA ARG A 6 6.26 70.81 24.77
C ARG A 6 4.98 71.10 25.60
N LYS A 7 5.06 70.76 26.90
CA LYS A 7 4.73 71.54 28.13
C LYS A 7 4.84 70.56 29.32
N ARG A 8 5.31 70.91 30.53
CA ARG A 8 5.85 72.15 31.13
C ARG A 8 6.85 71.74 32.26
N LYS A 9 7.72 72.65 32.71
CA LYS A 9 8.65 72.46 33.84
C LYS A 9 8.20 73.25 35.08
N GLU A 10 8.81 72.94 36.24
CA GLU A 10 8.92 73.77 37.47
C GLU A 10 7.60 73.96 38.28
N CYS A 11 7.56 73.97 39.62
CA CYS A 11 8.55 73.90 40.72
C CYS A 11 8.09 72.82 41.78
N LEU A 12 8.56 72.66 43.04
CA LEU A 12 9.44 73.44 43.94
C LEU A 12 10.31 72.52 44.86
N TYR A 13 10.28 72.67 46.19
CA TYR A 13 11.17 71.97 47.16
C TYR A 13 10.53 71.79 48.56
N SER A 14 10.88 70.70 49.26
CA SER A 14 10.77 70.48 50.74
C SER A 14 9.36 70.34 51.35
N ARG A 15 9.10 69.67 52.50
CA ARG A 15 9.92 69.03 53.56
C ARG A 15 9.34 67.66 53.98
N VAL A 16 10.17 66.83 54.62
CA VAL A 16 9.81 65.58 55.34
C VAL A 16 9.52 65.93 56.83
N PRO A 17 8.59 65.24 57.52
CA PRO A 17 9.04 64.33 58.58
C PRO A 17 8.24 63.01 58.72
N SER A 18 8.99 61.92 58.96
CA SER A 18 8.66 60.74 59.79
C SER A 18 7.28 60.09 59.75
N LEU A 19 7.20 58.88 59.16
CA LEU A 19 6.82 57.64 59.87
C LEU A 19 7.19 56.42 59.01
N CYS A 20 7.82 55.39 59.61
CA CYS A 20 8.40 54.27 58.86
C CYS A 20 7.35 53.36 58.20
N PRO A 21 7.36 53.16 56.87
CA PRO A 21 6.60 52.09 56.23
C PRO A 21 7.33 50.75 56.35
N LYS A 22 6.58 49.68 56.63
CA LYS A 22 7.09 48.31 56.69
C LYS A 22 7.69 47.88 55.34
N MET A 23 8.79 47.12 55.38
CA MET A 23 9.31 46.44 54.18
C MET A 23 8.25 45.49 53.60
N PRO A 24 8.10 45.39 52.27
CA PRO A 24 7.43 44.26 51.65
C PRO A 24 8.29 43.00 51.81
N GLU A 25 7.66 41.84 52.00
CA GLU A 25 8.37 40.56 52.10
C GLU A 25 9.18 40.25 50.83
N PRO A 26 10.39 39.69 50.94
CA PRO A 26 11.16 39.27 49.77
C PRO A 26 10.46 38.09 49.09
N ALA A 27 10.33 38.16 47.76
CA ALA A 27 9.82 37.05 46.96
C ALA A 27 10.64 35.78 47.21
N ARG A 28 9.96 34.68 47.56
CA ARG A 28 10.63 33.40 47.86
C ARG A 28 11.35 32.89 46.62
N VAL A 29 12.67 32.73 46.72
CA VAL A 29 13.47 31.99 45.74
C VAL A 29 12.90 30.57 45.61
N PRO A 30 12.63 30.06 44.39
CA PRO A 30 12.22 28.67 44.22
C PRO A 30 13.36 27.76 44.68
N ALA A 31 13.09 26.92 45.68
CA ALA A 31 14.04 25.91 46.12
C ALA A 31 14.11 24.81 45.07
N PHE A 32 15.32 24.46 44.65
CA PHE A 32 15.58 23.37 43.71
C PHE A 32 16.49 22.34 44.38
N ARG A 33 16.32 21.06 44.03
CA ARG A 33 17.17 19.96 44.49
C ARG A 33 17.93 19.38 43.30
N LEU A 34 19.23 19.17 43.45
CA LEU A 34 20.01 18.34 42.53
C LEU A 34 19.79 16.88 42.89
N GLU A 35 19.38 16.09 41.91
CA GLU A 35 19.25 14.65 42.00
C GLU A 35 20.39 14.01 41.19
N THR A 36 21.25 13.28 41.90
CA THR A 36 22.22 12.36 41.33
C THR A 36 21.62 10.95 41.38
N THR A 37 21.71 10.22 40.27
CA THR A 37 21.40 8.79 40.25
C THR A 37 22.60 8.04 40.83
N ASP A 38 22.65 7.94 42.16
CA ASP A 38 23.73 7.25 42.86
C ASP A 38 23.57 5.73 42.71
N SER A 39 24.35 5.14 41.80
CA SER A 39 24.42 3.69 41.58
C SER A 39 25.33 3.01 42.61
N GLU A 40 24.86 2.95 43.86
CA GLU A 40 25.39 2.08 44.93
C GLU A 40 24.41 0.92 45.16
N GLU A 41 24.78 -0.36 45.34
CA GLU A 41 26.09 -1.03 45.33
C GLU A 41 25.89 -2.47 44.80
N GLY A 42 26.91 -3.06 44.17
CA GLY A 42 26.80 -4.40 43.56
C GLY A 42 28.12 -4.99 43.10
N GLY A 43 29.15 -4.91 43.96
CA GLY A 43 30.51 -5.34 43.61
C GLY A 43 30.65 -6.84 43.35
N SER A 44 30.78 -7.23 42.09
CA SER A 44 31.45 -8.48 41.69
C SER A 44 32.12 -8.33 40.32
N THR A 45 33.45 -8.30 40.35
CA THR A 45 34.42 -8.39 39.25
C THR A 45 33.89 -8.63 37.81
N ALA A 46 33.69 -7.55 37.05
CA ALA A 46 33.57 -7.59 35.58
C ALA A 46 34.20 -6.39 34.84
N ALA A 47 34.82 -5.44 35.57
CA ALA A 47 35.40 -4.22 35.01
C ALA A 47 36.82 -4.40 34.43
N ALA A 48 37.00 -5.37 33.53
CA ALA A 48 38.27 -5.63 32.85
C ALA A 48 38.15 -6.32 31.46
N ALA A 49 37.00 -6.24 30.79
CA ALA A 49 36.81 -6.89 29.48
C ALA A 49 35.72 -6.24 28.59
N SER A 50 35.91 -4.97 28.18
CA SER A 50 35.02 -4.32 27.19
C SER A 50 35.74 -3.39 26.20
N ALA A 51 37.04 -3.59 25.99
CA ALA A 51 37.87 -2.82 25.05
C ALA A 51 38.28 -3.60 23.79
N THR A 52 37.62 -4.72 23.48
CA THR A 52 37.67 -5.45 22.18
C THR A 52 36.51 -6.44 22.13
N GLY A 53 35.59 -6.34 21.17
CA GLY A 53 34.48 -7.29 21.06
C GLY A 53 33.37 -6.88 20.08
N GLU A 54 33.51 -7.31 18.84
CA GLU A 54 32.46 -7.67 17.86
C GLU A 54 31.14 -6.85 17.78
N ARG A 55 30.98 -6.17 16.63
CA ARG A 55 29.66 -5.87 16.05
C ARG A 55 28.92 -7.19 15.77
N GLY A 56 28.15 -7.72 16.72
CA GLY A 56 27.66 -9.09 16.57
C GLY A 56 26.47 -9.54 17.42
N SER A 57 25.83 -8.68 18.21
CA SER A 57 24.58 -9.04 18.91
C SER A 57 23.45 -8.10 18.52
N ARG A 58 22.30 -8.67 18.16
CA ARG A 58 21.05 -7.90 18.06
C ARG A 58 20.60 -7.62 19.49
N ASP A 59 20.56 -6.35 19.89
CA ASP A 59 19.99 -5.95 21.18
C ASP A 59 18.59 -6.57 21.31
N GLN A 60 18.41 -7.44 22.31
CA GLN A 60 17.12 -8.07 22.56
C GLN A 60 16.19 -7.00 23.12
N LEU A 61 15.22 -6.59 22.31
CA LEU A 61 14.24 -5.58 22.67
C LEU A 61 13.51 -6.01 23.97
N PRO A 62 13.40 -5.12 24.97
CA PRO A 62 12.84 -5.48 26.27
C PRO A 62 11.37 -5.89 26.13
N PRO A 63 10.94 -7.02 26.71
CA PRO A 63 9.53 -7.41 26.70
C PRO A 63 8.71 -6.48 27.60
N MET A 64 7.50 -6.09 27.16
CA MET A 64 6.59 -5.24 27.97
C MET A 64 6.29 -5.83 29.35
N GLU A 65 6.19 -7.15 29.44
CA GLU A 65 6.04 -7.88 30.70
C GLU A 65 6.80 -9.21 30.63
N SER A 66 7.48 -9.56 31.72
CA SER A 66 8.00 -10.90 31.90
C SER A 66 7.95 -11.30 33.37
N ALA A 67 7.66 -12.59 33.64
CA ALA A 67 7.72 -13.15 34.98
C ALA A 67 9.14 -13.62 35.38
N PHE A 68 10.09 -13.64 34.42
CA PHE A 68 11.40 -14.29 34.57
C PHE A 68 12.58 -13.30 34.57
N GLN A 69 12.48 -12.20 33.82
CA GLN A 69 13.45 -11.11 33.80
C GLN A 69 12.94 -9.97 34.70
N LYS A 70 13.84 -9.41 35.52
CA LYS A 70 13.54 -8.24 36.35
C LYS A 70 13.64 -6.98 35.50
N GLU A 71 12.78 -5.99 35.79
CA GLU A 71 12.74 -4.68 35.13
C GLU A 71 14.13 -4.01 35.15
N ASN A 72 14.57 -3.45 34.02
CA ASN A 72 15.90 -2.83 33.92
C ASN A 72 15.95 -1.46 34.62
N LYS A 73 17.04 -1.18 35.34
CA LYS A 73 17.29 0.06 36.08
C LYS A 73 18.54 0.82 35.64
N ASP A 74 19.24 0.35 34.62
CA ASP A 74 20.49 0.96 34.14
C ASP A 74 20.19 2.24 33.34
N PHE A 75 19.90 3.32 34.05
CA PHE A 75 19.85 4.66 33.48
C PHE A 75 21.28 5.14 33.18
N ALA A 76 21.48 5.77 32.02
CA ALA A 76 22.68 6.57 31.79
C ALA A 76 22.74 7.69 32.86
N PRO A 77 23.91 7.99 33.46
CA PRO A 77 24.02 8.95 34.54
C PRO A 77 23.56 10.35 34.08
N GLN A 78 22.51 10.86 34.72
CA GLN A 78 21.91 12.16 34.42
C GLN A 78 21.80 12.99 35.69
N ILE A 79 22.37 14.20 35.67
CA ILE A 79 22.15 15.19 36.73
C ILE A 79 20.79 15.84 36.45
N LYS A 80 19.79 15.57 37.31
CA LYS A 80 18.46 16.18 37.20
C LYS A 80 18.32 17.30 38.23
N VAL A 81 17.63 18.38 37.84
CA VAL A 81 17.29 19.49 38.73
C VAL A 81 15.79 19.43 38.99
N ASN A 82 15.41 19.03 40.20
CA ASN A 82 14.02 19.01 40.64
C ASN A 82 13.59 20.44 41.00
N LEU A 83 12.90 21.08 40.05
CA LEU A 83 12.38 22.46 40.15
C LEU A 83 11.07 22.54 40.95
N ASN A 84 10.41 21.41 41.22
CA ASN A 84 9.14 21.32 41.93
C ASN A 84 9.32 20.84 43.38
N TYR A 85 10.51 21.05 43.95
CA TYR A 85 10.87 20.64 45.30
C TYR A 85 9.98 21.33 46.35
N ARG A 86 9.25 20.53 47.12
CA ARG A 86 8.43 21.03 48.22
C ARG A 86 9.32 21.19 49.44
N LYS A 87 9.45 22.43 49.92
CA LYS A 87 10.19 22.71 51.14
C LYS A 87 9.43 22.13 52.33
N GLY A 88 9.84 20.92 52.75
CA GLY A 88 9.19 20.16 53.80
C GLY A 88 9.14 20.89 55.15
N VAL A 89 8.14 20.53 55.95
CA VAL A 89 8.03 20.97 57.35
C VAL A 89 9.25 20.47 58.13
N SER A 90 9.75 21.29 59.05
CA SER A 90 10.91 20.99 59.90
C SER A 90 10.76 19.64 60.62
N PRO A 91 11.79 18.76 60.59
CA PRO A 91 11.68 17.41 61.14
C PRO A 91 11.74 17.41 62.66
N SER A 92 10.57 17.40 63.30
CA SER A 92 10.39 16.99 64.70
C SER A 92 9.78 15.59 64.80
N LEU A 93 10.14 14.71 63.86
CA LEU A 93 9.80 13.28 63.87
C LEU A 93 11.11 12.47 63.79
N GLU A 94 11.17 11.38 64.54
CA GLU A 94 12.43 10.70 64.88
C GLU A 94 13.19 10.16 63.66
N ARG A 95 14.53 10.25 63.70
CA ARG A 95 15.40 9.59 62.69
C ARG A 95 15.13 8.07 62.57
N ALA A 96 14.62 7.43 63.62
CA ALA A 96 14.29 6.00 63.64
C ALA A 96 13.10 5.64 62.74
N SER A 97 12.05 6.46 62.69
CA SER A 97 10.95 6.24 61.74
C SER A 97 11.38 6.59 60.31
N PHE A 98 12.21 7.62 60.12
CA PHE A 98 12.77 7.94 58.80
C PHE A 98 13.60 6.78 58.21
N LEU A 99 14.47 6.13 59.01
CA LEU A 99 15.24 4.94 58.60
C LEU A 99 14.35 3.70 58.37
N ARG A 100 13.28 3.52 59.15
CA ARG A 100 12.28 2.47 58.88
C ARG A 100 11.53 2.67 57.56
N ILE A 101 11.23 3.91 57.19
CA ILE A 101 10.50 4.22 55.94
C ILE A 101 11.46 4.14 54.73
N GLN A 102 12.69 4.66 54.87
CA GLN A 102 13.70 4.66 53.80
C GLN A 102 14.16 3.24 53.38
N THR A 103 14.01 2.24 54.25
CA THR A 103 14.31 0.82 53.96
C THR A 103 13.12 0.05 53.35
N VAL A 104 11.94 0.67 53.20
CA VAL A 104 10.69 -0.07 52.90
C VAL A 104 10.23 0.00 51.45
N LEU A 105 10.57 1.02 50.65
CA LEU A 105 9.99 1.23 49.31
C LEU A 105 10.99 1.58 48.19
N THR A 106 11.99 0.72 47.96
CA THR A 106 12.72 0.71 46.68
C THR A 106 11.74 0.38 45.53
N GLY A 107 11.90 0.96 44.33
CA GLY A 107 10.96 0.74 43.20
C GLY A 107 10.72 -0.74 42.84
N THR A 108 11.68 -1.63 43.10
CA THR A 108 11.53 -3.10 42.97
C THR A 108 10.48 -3.69 43.93
N ARG A 109 10.40 -3.17 45.17
CA ARG A 109 9.38 -3.57 46.14
C ARG A 109 8.01 -2.96 45.81
N LEU A 110 7.96 -1.76 45.21
CA LEU A 110 6.72 -1.20 44.68
C LEU A 110 6.16 -2.07 43.54
N PHE A 111 6.97 -2.46 42.55
CA PHE A 111 6.53 -3.38 41.49
C PHE A 111 6.07 -4.74 42.04
N ASN A 112 6.74 -5.29 43.05
CA ASN A 112 6.33 -6.55 43.71
C ASN A 112 5.02 -6.42 44.53
N ALA A 113 4.81 -5.30 45.22
CA ALA A 113 3.58 -5.00 45.95
C ALA A 113 2.38 -4.93 44.98
N VAL A 114 2.56 -4.23 43.87
CA VAL A 114 1.58 -4.11 42.78
C VAL A 114 1.28 -5.46 42.09
N LEU A 115 2.28 -6.31 41.90
CA LEU A 115 2.11 -7.70 41.43
C LEU A 115 1.29 -8.55 42.41
N GLY A 116 1.46 -8.34 43.71
CA GLY A 116 0.65 -9.00 44.75
C GLY A 116 -0.83 -8.62 44.68
N GLY A 117 -1.13 -7.38 44.28
CA GLY A 117 -2.50 -6.86 44.15
C GLY A 117 -3.22 -6.63 45.48
N ALA A 118 -2.49 -6.61 46.59
CA ALA A 118 -3.01 -6.37 47.93
C ALA A 118 -2.84 -4.88 48.30
N PRO A 119 -3.92 -4.11 48.51
CA PRO A 119 -3.83 -2.66 48.75
C PRO A 119 -3.04 -2.33 50.03
N ASP A 120 -3.12 -3.18 51.05
CA ASP A 120 -2.40 -3.07 52.32
C ASP A 120 -0.88 -2.94 52.14
N SER A 121 -0.33 -3.50 51.04
CA SER A 121 1.10 -3.41 50.73
C SER A 121 1.58 -2.03 50.25
N LEU A 122 0.65 -1.08 50.05
CA LEU A 122 0.91 0.32 49.71
C LEU A 122 0.83 1.27 50.92
N GLU A 123 0.53 0.76 52.12
CA GLU A 123 0.46 1.58 53.33
C GLU A 123 1.81 2.27 53.62
N GLY A 124 1.77 3.56 54.00
CA GLY A 124 2.95 4.40 54.21
C GLY A 124 3.60 5.00 52.94
N LEU A 125 3.20 4.59 51.72
CA LEU A 125 3.77 5.12 50.47
C LEU A 125 3.53 6.63 50.30
N LEU A 126 2.33 7.12 50.65
CA LEU A 126 1.99 8.55 50.56
C LEU A 126 2.88 9.42 51.46
N GLU A 127 3.09 8.97 52.70
CA GLU A 127 3.94 9.68 53.67
C GLU A 127 5.39 9.75 53.19
N TYR A 128 5.91 8.64 52.65
CA TYR A 128 7.26 8.57 52.08
C TYR A 128 7.46 9.55 50.91
N LEU A 129 6.54 9.59 49.95
CA LEU A 129 6.60 10.50 48.80
C LEU A 129 6.53 11.97 49.25
N MET A 130 5.66 12.28 50.22
CA MET A 130 5.54 13.63 50.79
C MET A 130 6.78 14.06 51.59
N LEU A 131 7.40 13.15 52.35
CA LEU A 131 8.65 13.39 53.08
C LEU A 131 9.86 13.59 52.15
N THR A 132 9.94 12.81 51.06
CA THR A 132 11.07 12.86 50.13
C THR A 132 10.91 13.89 49.00
N SER A 133 9.70 14.41 48.78
CA SER A 133 9.31 15.26 47.66
C SER A 133 9.52 14.61 46.29
N LYS A 134 9.26 13.31 46.21
CA LYS A 134 9.30 12.49 44.99
C LYS A 134 7.90 12.21 44.46
N TYR A 135 7.81 11.88 43.17
CA TYR A 135 6.60 11.55 42.44
C TYR A 135 6.69 10.12 41.87
N LEU A 136 5.53 9.48 41.66
CA LEU A 136 5.47 8.10 41.10
C LEU A 136 5.90 8.01 39.62
N THR A 137 6.08 9.15 38.97
CA THR A 137 6.61 9.31 37.60
C THR A 137 8.11 9.61 37.56
N ASP A 138 8.80 9.74 38.70
CA ASP A 138 10.24 9.96 38.74
C ASP A 138 11.01 8.68 38.33
N SER A 139 12.21 8.85 37.78
CA SER A 139 12.98 7.74 37.19
C SER A 139 13.29 6.58 38.14
N GLU A 140 13.27 6.79 39.46
CA GLU A 140 13.47 5.72 40.44
C GLU A 140 12.32 4.69 40.49
N PHE A 141 11.11 5.09 40.07
CA PHE A 141 9.89 4.28 40.08
C PHE A 141 9.45 3.80 38.69
N THR A 142 10.19 4.17 37.64
CA THR A 142 9.95 3.73 36.26
C THR A 142 11.04 2.78 35.76
N GLU A 143 10.72 1.89 34.83
CA GLU A 143 11.74 1.08 34.14
C GLU A 143 12.62 1.95 33.23
N ALA A 144 13.94 1.73 33.23
CA ALA A 144 14.90 2.53 32.48
C ALA A 144 14.83 2.37 30.96
N SER A 145 14.47 1.17 30.49
CA SER A 145 14.47 0.80 29.07
C SER A 145 13.18 1.22 28.34
N THR A 146 12.02 1.06 28.99
CA THR A 146 10.70 1.33 28.41
C THR A 146 10.06 2.62 28.91
N GLY A 147 10.39 3.08 30.13
CA GLY A 147 9.67 4.15 30.84
C GLY A 147 8.40 3.67 31.55
N LYS A 148 8.20 2.35 31.70
CA LYS A 148 7.02 1.73 32.30
C LYS A 148 6.84 2.11 33.77
N THR A 149 5.60 2.46 34.15
CA THR A 149 5.25 2.90 35.52
C THR A 149 4.66 1.78 36.38
N CYS A 150 4.57 2.02 37.70
CA CYS A 150 3.88 1.12 38.62
C CYS A 150 2.40 0.87 38.24
N LEU A 151 1.71 1.89 37.69
CA LEU A 151 0.33 1.74 37.20
C LEU A 151 0.25 0.78 36.01
N MET A 152 1.17 0.89 35.04
CA MET A 152 1.23 -0.04 33.91
C MET A 152 1.46 -1.49 34.38
N LYS A 153 2.34 -1.71 35.37
CA LYS A 153 2.54 -3.03 35.98
C LYS A 153 1.27 -3.57 36.65
N ALA A 154 0.49 -2.71 37.31
CA ALA A 154 -0.80 -3.07 37.91
C ALA A 154 -1.82 -3.55 36.88
N VAL A 155 -1.92 -2.81 35.77
CA VAL A 155 -2.88 -3.10 34.68
C VAL A 155 -2.43 -4.29 33.82
N LEU A 156 -1.13 -4.58 33.70
CA LEU A 156 -0.63 -5.80 33.08
C LEU A 156 -1.04 -7.07 33.84
N ASN A 157 -1.19 -6.95 35.16
CA ASN A 157 -1.39 -8.05 36.12
C ASN A 157 -2.72 -7.88 36.89
N LEU A 158 -3.82 -8.12 36.19
CA LEU A 158 -5.18 -8.12 36.74
C LEU A 158 -5.55 -9.51 37.31
N LYS A 159 -6.30 -9.52 38.41
CA LYS A 159 -6.97 -10.70 38.98
C LYS A 159 -8.47 -10.49 38.84
N ASP A 160 -9.16 -11.44 38.21
CA ASP A 160 -10.61 -11.35 37.93
C ASP A 160 -11.04 -10.04 37.23
N GLY A 161 -10.15 -9.48 36.40
CA GLY A 161 -10.38 -8.25 35.64
C GLY A 161 -10.03 -6.95 36.37
N MET A 162 -9.66 -6.96 37.64
CA MET A 162 -9.26 -5.75 38.38
C MET A 162 -7.94 -5.96 39.14
N ASN A 163 -7.36 -4.90 39.69
CA ASN A 163 -6.26 -5.01 40.65
C ASN A 163 -6.54 -3.98 41.76
N GLY A 164 -6.65 -4.45 43.01
CA GLY A 164 -7.02 -3.64 44.17
C GLY A 164 -6.05 -2.49 44.44
N CYS A 165 -4.83 -2.54 43.90
CA CYS A 165 -3.83 -1.49 44.01
C CYS A 165 -4.07 -0.28 43.07
N ILE A 166 -4.91 -0.39 42.02
CA ILE A 166 -5.07 0.68 41.01
C ILE A 166 -5.68 1.95 41.64
N LEU A 167 -6.80 1.82 42.35
CA LEU A 167 -7.49 2.96 42.98
C LEU A 167 -6.60 3.65 44.05
N PRO A 168 -5.97 2.93 45.00
CA PRO A 168 -5.01 3.52 45.94
C PRO A 168 -3.85 4.24 45.25
N LEU A 169 -3.24 3.68 44.20
CA LEU A 169 -2.14 4.35 43.49
C LEU A 169 -2.57 5.70 42.87
N LEU A 170 -3.75 5.76 42.27
CA LEU A 170 -4.30 7.00 41.71
C LEU A 170 -4.63 8.02 42.82
N GLN A 171 -5.21 7.58 43.94
CA GLN A 171 -5.46 8.44 45.10
C GLN A 171 -4.16 9.01 45.69
N ILE A 172 -3.08 8.22 45.75
CA ILE A 172 -1.75 8.67 46.19
C ILE A 172 -1.16 9.70 45.22
N ASP A 173 -1.30 9.51 43.90
CA ASP A 173 -0.83 10.47 42.89
C ASP A 173 -1.60 11.81 42.96
N HIS A 174 -2.93 11.75 43.13
CA HIS A 174 -3.76 12.93 43.36
C HIS A 174 -3.43 13.65 44.68
N ALA A 175 -3.23 12.91 45.78
CA ALA A 175 -2.86 13.47 47.08
C ALA A 175 -1.46 14.10 47.05
N THR A 176 -0.50 13.48 46.34
CA THR A 176 0.81 14.08 46.08
C THR A 176 0.77 15.20 45.06
N ARG A 177 -0.35 15.49 44.37
CA ARG A 177 -0.49 16.55 43.36
C ARG A 177 0.66 16.53 42.35
N ASN A 178 0.83 15.39 41.69
CA ASN A 178 1.88 15.20 40.69
C ASN A 178 1.68 16.19 39.51
N PRO A 179 2.73 16.94 39.07
CA PRO A 179 2.63 17.81 37.89
C PRO A 179 2.37 17.06 36.58
N GLN A 180 2.71 15.76 36.50
CA GLN A 180 2.36 14.88 35.39
C GLN A 180 1.53 13.71 35.95
N PRO A 181 0.19 13.70 35.78
CA PRO A 181 -0.65 12.65 36.35
C PRO A 181 -0.17 11.25 35.95
N LEU A 182 0.02 10.37 36.94
CA LEU A 182 0.50 8.99 36.74
C LEU A 182 -0.32 8.21 35.72
N ILE A 183 -1.62 8.54 35.63
CA ILE A 183 -2.57 7.94 34.70
C ILE A 183 -2.29 8.24 33.23
N ASN A 184 -1.68 9.40 32.96
CA ASN A 184 -1.33 9.88 31.62
C ASN A 184 0.18 9.73 31.32
N ALA A 185 0.91 9.02 32.18
CA ALA A 185 2.27 8.59 31.88
C ALA A 185 2.26 7.61 30.69
N VAL A 186 3.21 7.79 29.79
CA VAL A 186 3.38 6.97 28.58
C VAL A 186 4.79 6.41 28.49
N CYS A 187 4.93 5.22 27.90
CA CYS A 187 6.24 4.62 27.65
C CYS A 187 7.09 5.54 26.75
N ILE A 188 8.37 5.67 27.08
CA ILE A 188 9.33 6.58 26.42
C ILE A 188 10.22 5.83 25.43
N GLY A 189 10.51 4.56 25.71
CA GLY A 189 11.40 3.72 24.89
C GLY A 189 10.89 3.55 23.45
N GLU A 190 11.79 3.63 22.47
CA GLU A 190 11.47 3.72 21.04
C GLU A 190 10.53 2.63 20.51
N TYR A 191 10.63 1.41 21.06
CA TYR A 191 9.81 0.26 20.66
C TYR A 191 8.33 0.39 21.06
N TYR A 192 8.07 0.85 22.29
CA TYR A 192 6.73 0.97 22.87
C TYR A 192 6.27 2.42 23.09
N LYS A 193 6.93 3.39 22.44
CA LYS A 193 6.72 4.82 22.61
C LYS A 193 5.23 5.22 22.58
N GLY A 194 4.81 6.03 23.55
CA GLY A 194 3.45 6.54 23.63
C GLY A 194 2.40 5.54 24.17
N HIS A 195 2.78 4.31 24.47
CA HIS A 195 1.86 3.33 25.08
C HIS A 195 1.46 3.77 26.49
N SER A 196 0.17 3.78 26.79
CA SER A 196 -0.40 4.26 28.07
C SER A 196 -1.07 3.12 28.86
N ALA A 197 -1.31 3.32 30.15
CA ALA A 197 -2.04 2.34 30.97
C ALA A 197 -3.44 2.01 30.41
N LEU A 198 -4.10 2.97 29.74
CA LEU A 198 -5.39 2.76 29.09
C LEU A 198 -5.31 1.77 27.92
N HIS A 199 -4.24 1.81 27.11
CA HIS A 199 -4.04 0.83 26.04
C HIS A 199 -3.92 -0.60 26.59
N ILE A 200 -3.20 -0.77 27.71
CA ILE A 200 -3.06 -2.07 28.39
C ILE A 200 -4.42 -2.54 28.94
N ALA A 201 -5.20 -1.66 29.57
CA ALA A 201 -6.51 -2.03 30.10
C ALA A 201 -7.48 -2.54 29.02
N ILE A 202 -7.43 -1.91 27.83
CA ILE A 202 -8.17 -2.33 26.64
C ILE A 202 -7.60 -3.65 26.11
N GLU A 203 -6.29 -3.81 25.96
CA GLU A 203 -5.67 -5.08 25.53
C GLU A 203 -6.11 -6.27 26.42
N LYS A 204 -6.17 -6.04 27.75
CA LYS A 204 -6.59 -7.02 28.76
C LYS A 204 -8.11 -7.26 28.84
N ARG A 205 -8.91 -6.58 28.01
CA ARG A 205 -10.37 -6.73 27.92
C ARG A 205 -11.13 -6.47 29.23
N SER A 206 -10.64 -5.55 30.07
CA SER A 206 -11.32 -5.20 31.31
C SER A 206 -12.06 -3.87 31.22
N LEU A 207 -13.37 -3.95 30.95
CA LEU A 207 -14.27 -2.79 31.00
C LEU A 207 -14.24 -2.10 32.38
N GLN A 208 -14.12 -2.87 33.48
CA GLN A 208 -14.05 -2.30 34.83
C GLN A 208 -12.78 -1.45 35.03
N CYS A 209 -11.63 -1.95 34.57
CA CYS A 209 -10.37 -1.20 34.62
C CYS A 209 -10.42 0.04 33.73
N VAL A 210 -10.97 -0.07 32.51
CA VAL A 210 -11.17 1.08 31.60
C VAL A 210 -12.06 2.15 32.25
N LYS A 211 -13.19 1.78 32.87
CA LYS A 211 -14.07 2.72 33.58
C LYS A 211 -13.34 3.49 34.66
N VAL A 212 -12.65 2.78 35.57
CA VAL A 212 -11.87 3.39 36.65
C VAL A 212 -10.81 4.35 36.09
N LEU A 213 -10.12 3.98 35.01
CA LEU A 213 -9.11 4.85 34.40
C LEU A 213 -9.72 6.12 33.79
N VAL A 214 -10.82 6.00 33.03
CA VAL A 214 -11.46 7.16 32.38
C VAL A 214 -12.11 8.10 33.41
N GLU A 215 -12.74 7.55 34.46
CA GLU A 215 -13.30 8.32 35.57
C GLU A 215 -12.23 9.13 36.32
N ASN A 216 -11.00 8.62 36.43
CA ASN A 216 -9.85 9.30 37.06
C ASN A 216 -9.04 10.18 36.06
N GLY A 217 -9.54 10.42 34.84
CA GLY A 217 -8.96 11.39 33.91
C GLY A 217 -7.86 10.85 32.98
N ALA A 218 -7.94 9.57 32.60
CA ALA A 218 -7.10 9.00 31.55
C ALA A 218 -7.34 9.68 30.18
N ASP A 219 -6.26 10.01 29.48
CA ASP A 219 -6.29 10.60 28.14
C ASP A 219 -6.74 9.57 27.08
N LEU A 220 -7.88 9.87 26.45
CA LEU A 220 -8.49 9.07 25.38
C LEU A 220 -7.80 9.25 24.01
N HIS A 221 -6.92 10.25 23.90
CA HIS A 221 -6.22 10.64 22.67
C HIS A 221 -4.71 10.40 22.71
N ALA A 222 -4.20 9.75 23.76
CA ALA A 222 -2.82 9.29 23.85
C ALA A 222 -2.47 8.40 22.63
N LYS A 223 -1.35 8.70 21.95
CA LYS A 223 -0.93 7.99 20.72
C LYS A 223 0.23 7.04 20.95
N ALA A 224 -0.01 5.74 20.83
CA ALA A 224 1.00 4.69 20.87
C ALA A 224 1.77 4.61 19.53
N SER A 225 2.70 5.54 19.31
CA SER A 225 3.51 5.71 18.07
C SER A 225 4.86 4.96 18.05
N GLY A 226 5.05 4.00 18.97
CA GLY A 226 6.25 3.16 19.04
C GLY A 226 6.45 2.26 17.83
N SER A 227 7.69 1.85 17.56
CA SER A 227 8.01 1.07 16.36
C SER A 227 7.38 -0.34 16.34
N PHE A 228 6.94 -0.88 17.49
CA PHE A 228 6.09 -2.08 17.57
C PHE A 228 4.66 -1.86 17.02
N PHE A 229 4.14 -0.64 17.11
CA PHE A 229 2.81 -0.25 16.64
C PHE A 229 2.81 0.29 15.20
N GLY A 230 3.98 0.44 14.59
CA GLY A 230 4.16 0.98 13.23
C GLY A 230 3.77 0.02 12.10
N LYS A 231 3.40 0.58 10.95
CA LYS A 231 2.96 -0.17 9.76
C LYS A 231 4.07 -0.85 8.95
N GLU A 232 5.28 -0.27 8.91
CA GLU A 232 6.28 -0.61 7.87
C GLU A 232 7.37 -1.62 8.30
N ASN A 233 7.36 -2.08 9.55
CA ASN A 233 8.37 -3.00 10.05
C ASN A 233 8.13 -4.44 9.58
N ARG A 234 9.13 -5.05 8.95
CA ARG A 234 9.11 -6.45 8.47
C ARG A 234 9.23 -7.51 9.59
N GLY A 235 8.88 -7.14 10.82
CA GLY A 235 9.02 -7.96 12.03
C GLY A 235 7.65 -8.25 12.67
N VAL A 236 7.67 -8.64 13.95
CA VAL A 236 6.45 -8.80 14.74
C VAL A 236 5.99 -7.41 15.20
N CYS A 237 4.93 -6.89 14.56
CA CYS A 237 4.37 -5.57 14.85
C CYS A 237 2.84 -5.65 14.83
N PHE A 238 2.18 -4.79 15.60
CA PHE A 238 0.72 -4.75 15.72
C PHE A 238 0.21 -3.31 15.56
N TYR A 239 -0.07 -2.93 14.32
CA TYR A 239 -0.68 -1.63 14.00
C TYR A 239 -2.18 -1.67 14.23
N PHE A 240 -2.69 -0.74 15.04
CA PHE A 240 -4.12 -0.55 15.33
C PHE A 240 -4.59 0.91 15.20
N GLY A 241 -3.81 1.79 14.57
CA GLY A 241 -4.14 3.22 14.47
C GLY A 241 -3.83 4.04 15.73
N GLU A 242 -2.88 3.57 16.56
CA GLU A 242 -2.25 4.26 17.69
C GLU A 242 -3.16 4.76 18.85
N LEU A 243 -4.48 4.77 18.69
CA LEU A 243 -5.43 5.38 19.63
C LEU A 243 -6.14 4.32 20.49
N PRO A 244 -6.55 4.64 21.73
CA PRO A 244 -7.36 3.74 22.58
C PRO A 244 -8.68 3.30 21.92
N LEU A 245 -9.40 4.24 21.29
CA LEU A 245 -10.66 3.94 20.59
C LEU A 245 -10.45 3.01 19.40
N SER A 246 -9.39 3.22 18.61
CA SER A 246 -9.10 2.35 17.47
C SER A 246 -8.62 0.98 17.93
N LEU A 247 -7.83 0.89 19.01
CA LEU A 247 -7.47 -0.38 19.65
C LEU A 247 -8.71 -1.18 20.10
N ALA A 248 -9.67 -0.53 20.76
CA ALA A 248 -10.89 -1.19 21.24
C ALA A 248 -11.75 -1.75 20.08
N ALA A 249 -11.90 -0.97 19.01
CA ALA A 249 -12.56 -1.42 17.77
C ALA A 249 -11.82 -2.62 17.16
N CYS A 250 -10.51 -2.50 16.97
CA CYS A 250 -9.66 -3.51 16.35
C CYS A 250 -9.57 -4.83 17.14
N THR A 251 -9.68 -4.76 18.47
CA THR A 251 -9.68 -5.93 19.37
C THR A 251 -11.08 -6.49 19.66
N ARG A 252 -12.12 -5.93 19.00
CA ARG A 252 -13.53 -6.37 18.96
C ARG A 252 -14.30 -6.19 20.28
N GLN A 253 -14.06 -5.08 20.98
CA GLN A 253 -14.61 -4.80 22.32
C GLN A 253 -15.74 -3.77 22.26
N TRP A 254 -16.94 -4.25 21.88
CA TRP A 254 -18.15 -3.45 21.68
C TRP A 254 -18.56 -2.62 22.90
N ASP A 255 -18.40 -3.20 24.08
CA ASP A 255 -18.71 -2.64 25.39
C ASP A 255 -17.76 -1.50 25.80
N ILE A 256 -16.49 -1.59 25.41
CA ILE A 256 -15.52 -0.51 25.59
C ILE A 256 -15.68 0.56 24.51
N VAL A 257 -15.97 0.18 23.25
CA VAL A 257 -16.25 1.15 22.17
C VAL A 257 -17.49 1.99 22.50
N SER A 258 -18.58 1.37 22.96
CA SER A 258 -19.78 2.10 23.38
C SER A 258 -19.51 2.98 24.59
N TYR A 259 -18.82 2.48 25.63
CA TYR A 259 -18.45 3.29 26.79
C TYR A 259 -17.62 4.54 26.42
N LEU A 260 -16.58 4.37 25.58
CA LEU A 260 -15.72 5.48 25.14
C LEU A 260 -16.46 6.54 24.30
N LEU A 261 -17.49 6.15 23.54
CA LEU A 261 -18.25 7.04 22.65
C LEU A 261 -19.54 7.61 23.26
N GLU A 262 -20.20 6.87 24.16
CA GLU A 262 -21.49 7.23 24.75
C GLU A 262 -21.37 7.89 26.13
N ASN A 263 -20.15 8.08 26.64
CA ASN A 263 -19.89 8.73 27.93
C ASN A 263 -20.70 10.04 28.09
N PRO A 264 -21.36 10.26 29.25
CA PRO A 264 -22.24 11.40 29.48
C PRO A 264 -21.47 12.71 29.59
N ASP A 265 -20.27 12.68 30.16
CA ASP A 265 -19.37 13.84 30.23
C ASP A 265 -18.74 14.10 28.84
N PRO A 266 -18.98 15.25 28.19
CA PRO A 266 -18.46 15.52 26.85
C PRO A 266 -16.92 15.60 26.84
N ASP A 267 -16.31 16.10 27.91
CA ASP A 267 -14.84 16.17 28.07
C ASP A 267 -14.19 14.78 28.26
N ARG A 268 -14.98 13.74 28.52
CA ARG A 268 -14.53 12.33 28.67
C ARG A 268 -15.08 11.42 27.55
N ARG A 269 -15.47 12.01 26.42
CA ARG A 269 -15.90 11.28 25.23
C ARG A 269 -14.77 11.23 24.20
N ALA A 270 -14.49 10.05 23.66
CA ALA A 270 -13.51 9.90 22.60
C ALA A 270 -14.02 10.54 21.29
N CYS A 271 -13.26 11.48 20.73
CA CYS A 271 -13.54 12.01 19.39
C CYS A 271 -13.36 10.93 18.31
N ILE A 272 -14.43 10.60 17.58
CA ILE A 272 -14.40 9.61 16.48
C ILE A 272 -13.58 10.07 15.26
N GLU A 273 -13.43 11.39 15.10
CA GLU A 273 -12.59 12.03 14.08
C GLU A 273 -11.09 11.96 14.39
N ALA A 274 -10.71 11.48 15.58
CA ALA A 274 -9.30 11.40 15.97
C ALA A 274 -8.49 10.55 14.98
N VAL A 275 -7.35 11.10 14.55
CA VAL A 275 -6.41 10.48 13.62
C VAL A 275 -5.10 10.11 14.30
N ASP A 276 -4.46 9.05 13.82
CA ASP A 276 -3.10 8.63 14.22
C ASP A 276 -1.99 9.55 13.67
N THR A 277 -0.72 9.14 13.68
CA THR A 277 0.41 9.87 13.05
C THR A 277 0.36 9.90 11.51
N TRP A 278 -0.38 8.99 10.87
CA TRP A 278 -0.52 8.83 9.41
C TRP A 278 -1.80 9.50 8.86
N GLY A 279 -2.63 10.09 9.73
CA GLY A 279 -3.93 10.65 9.38
C GLY A 279 -5.06 9.61 9.31
N ASN A 280 -4.81 8.36 9.69
CA ASN A 280 -5.79 7.29 9.67
C ASN A 280 -6.75 7.43 10.86
N THR A 281 -8.06 7.42 10.56
CA THR A 281 -9.13 7.30 11.57
C THR A 281 -9.36 5.83 11.98
N VAL A 282 -10.25 5.59 12.94
CA VAL A 282 -10.66 4.23 13.37
C VAL A 282 -11.08 3.34 12.18
N LEU A 283 -11.83 3.88 11.21
CA LEU A 283 -12.24 3.14 10.01
C LEU A 283 -11.04 2.70 9.14
N HIS A 284 -10.01 3.54 9.02
CA HIS A 284 -8.79 3.20 8.30
C HIS A 284 -7.98 2.13 9.05
N ALA A 285 -7.95 2.17 10.39
CA ALA A 285 -7.29 1.16 11.21
C ALA A 285 -7.93 -0.23 11.06
N LEU A 286 -9.28 -0.31 11.07
CA LEU A 286 -10.03 -1.54 10.80
C LEU A 286 -9.71 -2.11 9.40
N VAL A 287 -9.66 -1.26 8.37
CA VAL A 287 -9.27 -1.65 7.01
C VAL A 287 -7.84 -2.20 6.94
N MET A 288 -6.89 -1.66 7.72
CA MET A 288 -5.51 -2.14 7.75
C MET A 288 -5.37 -3.53 8.37
N ILE A 289 -6.10 -3.80 9.47
CA ILE A 289 -6.06 -5.06 10.23
C ILE A 289 -6.85 -6.19 9.56
N ALA A 290 -7.87 -5.85 8.77
CA ALA A 290 -8.58 -6.82 7.96
C ALA A 290 -7.62 -7.67 7.13
N ASP A 291 -7.83 -8.97 7.08
CA ASP A 291 -7.17 -9.91 6.16
C ASP A 291 -8.23 -10.60 5.29
N ASP A 292 -7.82 -11.43 4.34
CA ASP A 292 -8.76 -12.17 3.48
C ASP A 292 -9.41 -13.37 4.20
N SER A 293 -9.21 -13.52 5.53
CA SER A 293 -9.87 -14.55 6.35
C SER A 293 -11.34 -14.22 6.59
N VAL A 294 -12.21 -15.22 6.43
CA VAL A 294 -13.68 -15.05 6.52
C VAL A 294 -14.11 -14.60 7.91
N GLU A 295 -13.54 -15.20 8.97
CA GLU A 295 -13.92 -14.91 10.36
C GLU A 295 -13.57 -13.46 10.76
N ASN A 296 -12.32 -13.06 10.52
CA ASN A 296 -11.83 -11.73 10.82
C ASN A 296 -12.53 -10.68 9.95
N SER A 297 -12.72 -10.96 8.65
CA SER A 297 -13.49 -10.09 7.75
C SER A 297 -14.91 -9.84 8.24
N ALA A 298 -15.65 -10.90 8.63
CA ALA A 298 -17.02 -10.78 9.13
C ALA A 298 -17.09 -9.93 10.42
N GLN A 299 -16.10 -10.07 11.30
CA GLN A 299 -16.01 -9.34 12.56
C GLN A 299 -15.55 -7.89 12.38
N VAL A 300 -14.66 -7.62 11.41
CA VAL A 300 -14.30 -6.24 11.02
C VAL A 300 -15.50 -5.55 10.37
N ASN A 301 -16.23 -6.22 9.48
CA ASN A 301 -17.42 -5.67 8.83
C ASN A 301 -18.50 -5.26 9.84
N SER A 302 -18.82 -6.12 10.81
CA SER A 302 -19.82 -5.79 11.83
C SER A 302 -19.37 -4.67 12.76
N MET A 303 -18.08 -4.59 13.11
CA MET A 303 -17.53 -3.49 13.91
C MET A 303 -17.51 -2.17 13.12
N TYR A 304 -17.21 -2.23 11.83
CA TYR A 304 -17.23 -1.09 10.92
C TYR A 304 -18.65 -0.51 10.80
N ASP A 305 -19.66 -1.35 10.62
CA ASP A 305 -21.06 -0.92 10.54
C ASP A 305 -21.57 -0.35 11.88
N TYR A 306 -21.19 -0.95 13.01
CA TYR A 306 -21.56 -0.47 14.34
C TYR A 306 -20.99 0.92 14.66
N ILE A 307 -19.71 1.16 14.33
CA ILE A 307 -19.06 2.47 14.51
C ILE A 307 -19.72 3.52 13.61
N LEU A 308 -20.15 3.16 12.40
CA LEU A 308 -20.92 4.05 11.53
C LEU A 308 -22.32 4.37 12.10
N GLN A 309 -23.03 3.38 12.65
CA GLN A 309 -24.34 3.59 13.29
C GLN A 309 -24.22 4.50 14.52
N ILE A 310 -23.25 4.26 15.41
CA ILE A 310 -22.97 5.15 16.54
C ILE A 310 -22.58 6.55 16.05
N GLY A 311 -21.72 6.64 15.03
CA GLY A 311 -21.28 7.89 14.43
C GLY A 311 -22.45 8.74 13.93
N ALA A 312 -23.36 8.14 13.16
CA ALA A 312 -24.56 8.83 12.66
C ALA A 312 -25.56 9.20 13.76
N ARG A 313 -25.67 8.40 14.84
CA ARG A 313 -26.55 8.69 15.98
C ARG A 313 -26.02 9.82 16.86
N LEU A 314 -24.70 9.89 17.09
CA LEU A 314 -24.07 10.90 17.95
C LEU A 314 -23.71 12.19 17.20
N TRP A 315 -23.35 12.09 15.92
CA TRP A 315 -22.91 13.20 15.07
C TRP A 315 -23.54 13.12 13.66
N PRO A 316 -24.86 13.37 13.50
CA PRO A 316 -25.58 13.21 12.22
C PRO A 316 -24.98 13.98 11.04
N SER A 317 -24.39 15.15 11.30
CA SER A 317 -23.76 16.00 10.28
C SER A 317 -22.41 15.47 9.76
N LEU A 318 -21.78 14.51 10.45
CA LEU A 318 -20.44 14.01 10.15
C LEU A 318 -20.48 12.80 9.20
N LYS A 319 -20.05 12.98 7.95
CA LYS A 319 -19.84 11.88 7.00
C LYS A 319 -18.49 11.21 7.24
N LEU A 320 -18.42 10.31 8.22
CA LEU A 320 -17.18 9.65 8.67
C LEU A 320 -16.39 8.93 7.55
N GLU A 321 -17.07 8.36 6.56
CA GLU A 321 -16.41 7.71 5.39
C GLU A 321 -15.71 8.69 4.43
N ASN A 322 -16.04 9.99 4.49
CA ASN A 322 -15.44 11.01 3.63
C ASN A 322 -14.13 11.58 4.19
N LEU A 323 -13.80 11.28 5.45
CA LEU A 323 -12.52 11.68 6.04
C LEU A 323 -11.37 10.96 5.33
N THR A 324 -10.33 11.71 4.98
CA THR A 324 -9.15 11.21 4.27
C THR A 324 -7.91 11.25 5.16
N ASN A 325 -7.04 10.25 5.02
CA ASN A 325 -5.71 10.27 5.66
C ASN A 325 -4.73 11.23 4.95
N LEU A 326 -3.48 11.32 5.45
CA LEU A 326 -2.44 12.19 4.89
C LEU A 326 -2.08 11.88 3.42
N GLN A 327 -2.51 10.73 2.89
CA GLN A 327 -2.32 10.34 1.49
C GLN A 327 -3.53 10.71 0.59
N GLY A 328 -4.55 11.37 1.14
CA GLY A 328 -5.78 11.72 0.43
C GLY A 328 -6.69 10.51 0.15
N LEU A 329 -6.56 9.43 0.92
CA LEU A 329 -7.35 8.21 0.77
C LEU A 329 -8.44 8.18 1.84
N THR A 330 -9.68 7.88 1.45
CA THR A 330 -10.78 7.47 2.34
C THR A 330 -10.64 5.98 2.73
N PRO A 331 -11.41 5.45 3.69
CA PRO A 331 -11.35 4.02 4.05
C PRO A 331 -11.57 3.08 2.86
N LEU A 332 -12.51 3.43 1.96
CA LEU A 332 -12.77 2.68 0.72
C LEU A 332 -11.56 2.73 -0.25
N LYS A 333 -10.96 3.91 -0.44
CA LYS A 333 -9.75 4.09 -1.27
C LYS A 333 -8.53 3.37 -0.67
N LEU A 334 -8.43 3.30 0.66
CA LEU A 334 -7.38 2.54 1.36
C LEU A 334 -7.58 1.03 1.18
N ALA A 335 -8.81 0.51 1.34
CA ALA A 335 -9.12 -0.90 1.12
C ALA A 335 -8.79 -1.33 -0.32
N ALA A 336 -9.09 -0.46 -1.30
CA ALA A 336 -8.71 -0.63 -2.70
C ALA A 336 -7.18 -0.67 -2.93
N LYS A 337 -6.42 0.17 -2.23
CA LYS A 337 -4.95 0.28 -2.36
C LYS A 337 -4.22 -0.90 -1.72
N GLU A 338 -4.64 -1.32 -0.54
CA GLU A 338 -4.05 -2.43 0.22
C GLU A 338 -4.56 -3.81 -0.26
N GLY A 339 -5.63 -3.84 -1.06
CA GLY A 339 -6.15 -5.06 -1.69
C GLY A 339 -7.05 -5.92 -0.80
N LYS A 340 -7.71 -5.32 0.19
CA LYS A 340 -8.52 -6.03 1.20
C LYS A 340 -9.91 -6.37 0.67
N ILE A 341 -10.06 -7.53 0.03
CA ILE A 341 -11.22 -7.81 -0.84
C ILE A 341 -12.54 -7.82 -0.06
N GLN A 342 -12.58 -8.48 1.09
CA GLN A 342 -13.85 -8.72 1.80
C GLN A 342 -14.43 -7.43 2.40
N VAL A 343 -13.60 -6.59 3.04
CA VAL A 343 -14.03 -5.30 3.57
C VAL A 343 -14.37 -4.33 2.43
N PHE A 344 -13.60 -4.35 1.34
CA PHE A 344 -13.91 -3.56 0.14
C PHE A 344 -15.26 -3.94 -0.49
N LYS A 345 -15.53 -5.25 -0.62
CA LYS A 345 -16.83 -5.78 -1.06
C LYS A 345 -17.94 -5.36 -0.11
N HIS A 346 -17.74 -5.51 1.20
CA HIS A 346 -18.71 -5.12 2.22
C HIS A 346 -19.08 -3.65 2.11
N ILE A 347 -18.11 -2.74 2.08
CA ILE A 347 -18.39 -1.29 1.95
C ILE A 347 -19.17 -1.00 0.65
N LEU A 348 -18.75 -1.54 -0.50
CA LEU A 348 -19.45 -1.30 -1.78
C LEU A 348 -20.89 -1.86 -1.82
N GLN A 349 -21.10 -3.04 -1.23
CA GLN A 349 -22.37 -3.78 -1.29
C GLN A 349 -23.21 -3.61 -0.01
N ARG A 350 -22.83 -2.67 0.88
CA ARG A 350 -23.48 -2.47 2.17
C ARG A 350 -24.92 -2.03 1.99
N GLU A 351 -25.81 -2.77 2.63
CA GLU A 351 -27.23 -2.50 2.74
C GLU A 351 -27.60 -2.40 4.23
N ILE A 352 -28.09 -1.23 4.68
CA ILE A 352 -28.56 -1.02 6.06
C ILE A 352 -30.04 -0.62 6.02
N SER A 353 -30.86 -1.36 6.76
CA SER A 353 -32.29 -1.10 6.93
C SER A 353 -32.59 -0.16 8.10
N GLY A 354 -33.80 0.43 8.11
CA GLY A 354 -34.25 1.32 9.17
C GLY A 354 -33.69 2.75 9.10
N GLU A 355 -33.54 3.40 10.25
CA GLU A 355 -33.17 4.83 10.39
C GLU A 355 -31.83 5.20 9.73
N TYR A 356 -30.90 4.24 9.69
CA TYR A 356 -29.56 4.40 9.16
C TYR A 356 -29.45 4.16 7.64
N ARG A 357 -30.57 4.09 6.90
CA ARG A 357 -30.63 3.85 5.44
C ARG A 357 -29.74 4.79 4.63
N HIS A 358 -29.56 6.04 5.08
CA HIS A 358 -28.66 7.01 4.43
C HIS A 358 -27.17 6.60 4.48
N LEU A 359 -26.76 5.68 5.35
CA LEU A 359 -25.40 5.12 5.36
C LEU A 359 -25.20 3.99 4.33
N SER A 360 -26.28 3.53 3.69
CA SER A 360 -26.22 2.47 2.69
C SER A 360 -25.50 2.93 1.42
N ARG A 361 -24.93 1.96 0.69
CA ARG A 361 -24.31 2.16 -0.64
C ARG A 361 -24.96 1.31 -1.72
N LYS A 362 -25.55 0.16 -1.35
CA LYS A 362 -26.51 -0.59 -2.17
C LYS A 362 -27.93 -0.21 -1.76
N PHE A 363 -28.80 -0.03 -2.74
CA PHE A 363 -30.23 0.18 -2.53
C PHE A 363 -31.02 -0.64 -3.55
N THR A 364 -32.04 -1.33 -3.08
CA THR A 364 -33.04 -2.02 -3.89
C THR A 364 -34.01 -1.02 -4.52
N GLU A 365 -33.98 -0.84 -5.85
CA GLU A 365 -34.98 0.00 -6.53
C GLU A 365 -36.33 -0.72 -6.53
N TRP A 366 -36.38 -1.88 -7.17
CA TRP A 366 -37.54 -2.76 -7.22
C TRP A 366 -37.11 -4.24 -7.33
N THR A 367 -38.02 -5.14 -6.97
CA THR A 367 -37.86 -6.59 -7.07
C THR A 367 -39.11 -7.21 -7.69
N TYR A 368 -38.96 -7.93 -8.80
CA TYR A 368 -40.03 -8.67 -9.46
C TYR A 368 -39.63 -10.14 -9.60
N GLY A 369 -40.13 -10.97 -8.68
CA GLY A 369 -39.74 -12.38 -8.60
C GLY A 369 -38.22 -12.51 -8.41
N PRO A 370 -37.51 -13.34 -9.20
CA PRO A 370 -36.06 -13.50 -9.11
C PRO A 370 -35.26 -12.34 -9.70
N VAL A 371 -35.90 -11.34 -10.32
CA VAL A 371 -35.26 -10.17 -10.93
C VAL A 371 -35.26 -9.02 -9.94
N GLN A 372 -34.09 -8.49 -9.63
CA GLN A 372 -33.87 -7.37 -8.72
C GLN A 372 -33.09 -6.26 -9.43
N VAL A 373 -33.50 -5.02 -9.23
CA VAL A 373 -32.72 -3.86 -9.64
C VAL A 373 -32.07 -3.23 -8.42
N SER A 374 -30.75 -3.23 -8.42
CA SER A 374 -29.90 -2.68 -7.36
C SER A 374 -29.21 -1.40 -7.84
N LEU A 375 -29.41 -0.31 -7.09
CA LEU A 375 -28.72 0.97 -7.25
C LEU A 375 -27.48 0.99 -6.36
N TYR A 376 -26.31 1.20 -6.97
CA TYR A 376 -25.04 1.33 -6.27
C TYR A 376 -24.51 2.77 -6.30
N ASP A 377 -24.16 3.34 -5.15
CA ASP A 377 -23.53 4.66 -5.08
C ASP A 377 -22.13 4.67 -5.72
N LEU A 378 -21.92 5.55 -6.70
CA LEU A 378 -20.65 5.73 -7.41
C LEU A 378 -19.70 6.74 -6.76
N SER A 379 -20.07 7.35 -5.62
CA SER A 379 -19.23 8.30 -4.88
C SER A 379 -17.81 7.74 -4.64
N SER A 380 -16.78 8.47 -5.08
CA SER A 380 -15.36 8.06 -5.06
C SER A 380 -14.97 6.84 -5.91
N VAL A 381 -15.93 6.18 -6.57
CA VAL A 381 -15.70 4.99 -7.40
C VAL A 381 -15.49 5.34 -8.87
N ASP A 382 -16.35 6.18 -9.45
CA ASP A 382 -16.29 6.54 -10.86
C ASP A 382 -15.00 7.30 -11.21
N SER A 383 -14.46 7.06 -12.40
CA SER A 383 -13.25 7.71 -12.90
C SER A 383 -13.41 9.21 -13.11
N CYS A 384 -14.64 9.76 -13.11
CA CYS A 384 -14.90 11.19 -13.15
C CYS A 384 -14.18 11.96 -12.01
N GLU A 385 -14.07 11.36 -10.83
CA GLU A 385 -13.35 11.93 -9.68
C GLU A 385 -11.83 11.64 -9.77
N ASP A 386 -11.02 12.55 -9.22
CA ASP A 386 -9.57 12.34 -9.11
C ASP A 386 -9.21 11.35 -7.99
N ASN A 387 -8.19 10.52 -8.24
CA ASN A 387 -7.83 9.38 -7.40
C ASN A 387 -9.03 8.48 -7.09
N SER A 388 -9.84 8.13 -8.10
CA SER A 388 -10.98 7.23 -7.91
C SER A 388 -10.54 5.81 -7.55
N VAL A 389 -11.45 5.02 -6.96
CA VAL A 389 -11.21 3.60 -6.66
C VAL A 389 -10.76 2.82 -7.89
N LEU A 390 -11.34 3.08 -9.07
CA LEU A 390 -10.92 2.45 -10.33
C LEU A 390 -9.46 2.78 -10.69
N GLU A 391 -9.06 4.04 -10.60
CA GLU A 391 -7.66 4.45 -10.86
C GLU A 391 -6.70 3.87 -9.81
N ILE A 392 -7.13 3.75 -8.54
CA ILE A 392 -6.34 3.15 -7.46
C ILE A 392 -6.15 1.64 -7.66
N ILE A 393 -7.19 0.88 -8.01
CA ILE A 393 -7.07 -0.58 -8.27
C ILE A 393 -6.15 -0.83 -9.48
N ALA A 394 -6.30 -0.03 -10.53
CA ALA A 394 -5.51 -0.15 -11.76
C ALA A 394 -4.03 0.21 -11.57
N PHE A 395 -3.71 1.29 -10.84
CA PHE A 395 -2.38 1.91 -10.84
C PHE A 395 -1.73 2.08 -9.46
N GLY A 396 -2.51 2.08 -8.37
CA GLY A 396 -2.02 2.29 -7.00
C GLY A 396 -1.91 1.02 -6.15
N CYS A 397 -2.71 -0.01 -6.47
CA CYS A 397 -2.77 -1.26 -5.73
C CYS A 397 -1.59 -2.16 -6.05
N LYS A 398 -0.84 -2.57 -5.01
CA LYS A 398 0.31 -3.50 -5.11
C LYS A 398 -0.04 -4.95 -4.77
N ALA A 399 -1.28 -5.20 -4.30
CA ALA A 399 -1.68 -6.54 -3.87
C ALA A 399 -1.83 -7.49 -5.08
N PRO A 400 -1.37 -8.75 -4.99
CA PRO A 400 -1.54 -9.73 -6.07
C PRO A 400 -3.02 -9.97 -6.39
N ASN A 401 -3.90 -9.86 -5.38
CA ASN A 401 -5.32 -10.19 -5.44
C ASN A 401 -6.17 -9.11 -6.16
N ARG A 402 -5.57 -7.98 -6.59
CA ARG A 402 -6.26 -6.80 -7.17
C ARG A 402 -7.19 -7.10 -8.35
N HIS A 403 -6.89 -8.14 -9.12
CA HIS A 403 -7.71 -8.59 -10.24
C HIS A 403 -9.09 -9.13 -9.80
N LYS A 404 -9.21 -9.69 -8.58
CA LYS A 404 -10.48 -10.18 -8.00
C LYS A 404 -11.37 -9.05 -7.48
N MET A 405 -10.81 -7.85 -7.25
CA MET A 405 -11.59 -6.66 -6.86
C MET A 405 -12.40 -6.12 -8.03
N VAL A 406 -11.82 -6.12 -9.25
CA VAL A 406 -12.46 -5.64 -10.49
C VAL A 406 -13.68 -6.48 -10.87
N THR A 407 -13.73 -7.75 -10.47
CA THR A 407 -14.84 -8.66 -10.76
C THR A 407 -16.04 -8.50 -9.83
N LEU A 408 -15.93 -7.70 -8.77
CA LEU A 408 -17.04 -7.38 -7.87
C LEU A 408 -18.07 -6.46 -8.55
N GLU A 409 -19.32 -6.58 -8.13
CA GLU A 409 -20.37 -5.60 -8.46
C GLU A 409 -20.30 -4.43 -7.46
N PRO A 410 -20.40 -3.16 -7.90
CA PRO A 410 -20.83 -2.72 -9.23
C PRO A 410 -19.74 -2.66 -10.31
N LEU A 411 -18.45 -2.75 -9.94
CA LEU A 411 -17.32 -2.46 -10.84
C LEU A 411 -17.35 -3.25 -12.15
N ASN A 412 -17.66 -4.55 -12.10
CA ASN A 412 -17.72 -5.43 -13.26
C ASN A 412 -18.72 -4.95 -14.33
N LYS A 413 -19.90 -4.45 -13.90
CA LYS A 413 -20.96 -3.94 -14.77
C LYS A 413 -20.65 -2.52 -15.25
N LEU A 414 -20.18 -1.64 -14.35
CA LEU A 414 -19.73 -0.28 -14.68
C LEU A 414 -18.62 -0.28 -15.76
N LEU A 415 -17.65 -1.17 -15.64
CA LEU A 415 -16.56 -1.32 -16.63
C LEU A 415 -17.02 -1.99 -17.93
N GLN A 416 -18.10 -2.79 -17.90
CA GLN A 416 -18.70 -3.36 -19.10
C GLN A 416 -19.40 -2.27 -19.92
N GLU A 417 -20.21 -1.41 -19.29
CA GLU A 417 -20.90 -0.28 -19.94
C GLU A 417 -19.89 0.75 -20.50
N LYS A 418 -18.90 1.16 -19.70
CA LYS A 418 -17.82 2.05 -20.15
C LYS A 418 -17.05 1.45 -21.34
N TRP A 419 -16.82 0.14 -21.35
CA TRP A 419 -16.21 -0.51 -22.51
C TRP A 419 -17.11 -0.46 -23.74
N GLU A 420 -18.42 -0.69 -23.62
CA GLU A 420 -19.33 -0.70 -24.79
C GLU A 420 -19.40 0.67 -25.45
N SER A 421 -19.45 1.76 -24.67
CA SER A 421 -19.30 3.14 -25.16
C SER A 421 -17.96 3.38 -25.88
N LEU A 422 -16.86 2.85 -25.33
CA LEU A 422 -15.51 3.07 -25.87
C LEU A 422 -15.07 2.06 -26.95
N ALA A 423 -15.79 0.95 -27.14
CA ALA A 423 -15.40 -0.15 -28.03
C ALA A 423 -15.27 0.27 -29.50
N ALA A 424 -16.05 1.25 -29.95
CA ALA A 424 -15.90 1.85 -31.27
C ALA A 424 -14.51 2.48 -31.46
N ARG A 425 -14.01 3.20 -30.44
CA ARG A 425 -12.68 3.83 -30.45
C ARG A 425 -11.55 2.81 -30.30
N PHE A 426 -11.75 1.73 -29.54
CA PHE A 426 -10.77 0.64 -29.45
C PHE A 426 -10.58 -0.04 -30.83
N ARG A 427 -11.70 -0.30 -31.53
CA ARG A 427 -11.67 -0.82 -32.91
C ARG A 427 -11.00 0.15 -33.89
N PHE A 428 -11.27 1.46 -33.77
CA PHE A 428 -10.57 2.47 -34.57
C PHE A 428 -9.05 2.47 -34.32
N ASN A 429 -8.61 2.40 -33.06
CA ASN A 429 -7.19 2.30 -32.70
C ASN A 429 -6.54 1.06 -33.33
N LEU A 430 -7.18 -0.11 -33.18
CA LEU A 430 -6.73 -1.37 -33.80
C LEU A 430 -6.56 -1.21 -35.32
N ILE A 431 -7.58 -0.70 -36.03
CA ILE A 431 -7.52 -0.50 -37.48
C ILE A 431 -6.39 0.49 -37.86
N SER A 432 -6.23 1.58 -37.11
CA SER A 432 -5.18 2.57 -37.37
C SER A 432 -3.76 2.01 -37.15
N TYR A 433 -3.56 1.20 -36.11
CA TYR A 433 -2.28 0.56 -35.82
C TYR A 433 -1.95 -0.56 -36.83
N PHE A 434 -2.97 -1.34 -37.21
CA PHE A 434 -2.82 -2.37 -38.23
C PHE A 434 -2.47 -1.75 -39.59
N LEU A 435 -3.12 -0.65 -39.98
CA LEU A 435 -2.76 0.10 -41.19
C LEU A 435 -1.33 0.66 -41.13
N TYR A 436 -0.91 1.20 -39.98
CA TYR A 436 0.48 1.61 -39.76
C TYR A 436 1.46 0.44 -39.96
N MET A 437 1.16 -0.75 -39.42
CA MET A 437 1.99 -1.94 -39.58
C MET A 437 2.02 -2.47 -41.02
N LEU A 438 0.92 -2.38 -41.77
CA LEU A 438 0.89 -2.71 -43.21
C LEU A 438 1.78 -1.75 -44.01
N ILE A 439 1.70 -0.45 -43.76
CA ILE A 439 2.55 0.56 -44.42
C ILE A 439 4.03 0.34 -44.06
N PHE A 440 4.33 0.07 -42.79
CA PHE A 440 5.69 -0.28 -42.33
C PHE A 440 6.22 -1.49 -43.11
N THR A 441 5.44 -2.58 -43.17
CA THR A 441 5.81 -3.82 -43.87
C THR A 441 6.07 -3.57 -45.35
N ALA A 442 5.20 -2.80 -46.03
CA ALA A 442 5.35 -2.46 -47.44
C ALA A 442 6.63 -1.65 -47.71
N VAL A 443 6.95 -0.66 -46.88
CA VAL A 443 8.18 0.14 -47.00
C VAL A 443 9.42 -0.74 -46.80
N THR A 444 9.43 -1.60 -45.79
CA THR A 444 10.55 -2.53 -45.56
C THR A 444 10.73 -3.57 -46.66
N TYR A 445 9.64 -4.01 -47.28
CA TYR A 445 9.68 -5.02 -48.34
C TYR A 445 10.13 -4.43 -49.69
N HIS A 446 9.67 -3.22 -50.03
CA HIS A 446 10.07 -2.51 -51.24
C HIS A 446 11.38 -1.73 -51.10
N GLN A 447 12.09 -1.87 -49.97
CA GLN A 447 13.39 -1.26 -49.75
C GLN A 447 14.41 -1.86 -50.73
N PRO A 448 15.07 -1.06 -51.60
CA PRO A 448 16.03 -1.60 -52.55
C PRO A 448 17.23 -2.18 -51.78
N VAL A 449 17.43 -3.50 -51.94
CA VAL A 449 18.59 -4.22 -51.40
C VAL A 449 19.81 -3.87 -52.24
N LEU A 450 20.40 -2.69 -52.02
CA LEU A 450 21.71 -2.37 -52.61
C LEU A 450 22.44 -1.31 -51.78
N GLY A 451 23.72 -1.56 -51.49
CA GLY A 451 24.60 -0.55 -50.93
C GLY A 451 24.87 0.57 -51.94
N LYS A 452 24.89 1.81 -51.42
CA LYS A 452 25.08 3.11 -52.09
C LYS A 452 23.81 3.77 -52.63
N ASN A 453 23.67 5.04 -52.23
CA ASN A 453 22.73 6.07 -52.68
C ASN A 453 21.31 5.91 -52.14
N PHE A 454 21.09 6.40 -50.92
CA PHE A 454 19.76 6.53 -50.30
C PHE A 454 18.84 7.53 -51.04
N ILE A 455 19.42 8.36 -51.91
CA ILE A 455 18.71 9.32 -52.76
C ILE A 455 19.16 9.17 -54.22
N PRO A 456 18.60 8.23 -55.00
CA PRO A 456 18.60 8.38 -56.44
C PRO A 456 17.65 9.54 -56.77
N LEU A 457 18.20 10.73 -56.99
CA LEU A 457 17.49 12.00 -57.26
C LEU A 457 16.62 12.00 -58.54
N LYS A 458 16.45 10.84 -59.19
CA LYS A 458 15.43 10.60 -60.22
C LYS A 458 14.07 10.40 -59.56
N ALA A 459 13.18 11.35 -59.78
CA ALA A 459 11.78 11.33 -59.36
C ALA A 459 10.96 10.30 -60.16
N THR A 460 11.24 9.01 -59.95
CA THR A 460 10.35 7.91 -60.35
C THR A 460 9.22 7.82 -59.32
N VAL A 461 7.97 7.60 -59.78
CA VAL A 461 6.77 7.59 -58.92
C VAL A 461 6.93 6.68 -57.68
N GLY A 462 7.56 5.52 -57.83
CA GLY A 462 7.84 4.60 -56.72
C GLY A 462 8.80 5.15 -55.66
N ASN A 463 9.82 5.94 -56.03
CA ASN A 463 10.77 6.52 -55.08
C ASN A 463 10.09 7.57 -54.19
N SER A 464 9.22 8.40 -54.79
CA SER A 464 8.43 9.39 -54.04
C SER A 464 7.45 8.72 -53.06
N MET A 465 6.86 7.58 -53.45
CA MET A 465 5.99 6.79 -52.59
C MET A 465 6.74 6.13 -51.43
N LEU A 466 7.95 5.59 -51.68
CA LEU A 466 8.80 5.01 -50.64
C LEU A 466 9.24 6.09 -49.61
N LEU A 467 9.67 7.25 -50.09
CA LEU A 467 10.03 8.40 -49.23
C LEU A 467 8.85 8.86 -48.37
N MET A 468 7.64 8.96 -48.95
CA MET A 468 6.41 9.26 -48.21
C MET A 468 6.13 8.21 -47.13
N GLY A 469 6.39 6.93 -47.42
CA GLY A 469 6.32 5.85 -46.45
C GLY A 469 7.30 5.98 -45.28
N HIS A 470 8.57 6.30 -45.54
CA HIS A 470 9.56 6.57 -44.47
C HIS A 470 9.15 7.76 -43.59
N ILE A 471 8.66 8.85 -44.19
CA ILE A 471 8.13 10.01 -43.47
C ILE A 471 6.94 9.61 -42.57
N PHE A 472 6.02 8.80 -43.09
CA PHE A 472 4.87 8.30 -42.32
C PHE A 472 5.31 7.41 -41.14
N ILE A 473 6.28 6.50 -41.34
CA ILE A 473 6.83 5.66 -40.27
C ILE A 473 7.51 6.52 -39.20
N LEU A 474 8.27 7.55 -39.57
CA LEU A 474 8.88 8.48 -38.63
C LEU A 474 7.82 9.18 -37.77
N PHE A 475 6.79 9.77 -38.39
CA PHE A 475 5.71 10.45 -37.65
C PHE A 475 4.94 9.48 -36.73
N GLY A 476 4.64 8.27 -37.19
CA GLY A 476 3.99 7.23 -36.37
C GLY A 476 4.86 6.78 -35.20
N GLY A 477 6.16 6.54 -35.43
CA GLY A 477 7.13 6.19 -34.41
C GLY A 477 7.28 7.27 -33.34
N VAL A 478 7.38 8.54 -33.75
CA VAL A 478 7.43 9.70 -32.83
C VAL A 478 6.12 9.85 -32.03
N TYR A 479 4.96 9.69 -32.66
CA TYR A 479 3.66 9.72 -31.98
C TYR A 479 3.55 8.62 -30.91
N LEU A 480 3.92 7.38 -31.25
CA LEU A 480 3.95 6.25 -30.31
C LEU A 480 4.94 6.49 -29.17
N PHE A 481 6.15 6.97 -29.49
CA PHE A 481 7.20 7.25 -28.51
C PHE A 481 6.76 8.28 -27.47
N PHE A 482 6.23 9.43 -27.89
CA PHE A 482 5.75 10.45 -26.95
C PHE A 482 4.48 10.01 -26.20
N GLY A 483 3.58 9.27 -26.84
CA GLY A 483 2.41 8.68 -26.18
C GLY A 483 2.82 7.79 -25.00
N GLN A 484 3.81 6.92 -25.21
CA GLN A 484 4.36 6.05 -24.18
C GLN A 484 5.21 6.81 -23.15
N LEU A 485 6.02 7.80 -23.56
CA LEU A 485 6.79 8.61 -22.63
C LEU A 485 5.85 9.37 -21.66
N GLN A 486 4.73 9.89 -22.16
CA GLN A 486 3.70 10.52 -21.33
C GLN A 486 3.00 9.50 -20.40
N TYR A 487 2.75 8.28 -20.87
CA TYR A 487 2.22 7.18 -20.07
C TYR A 487 3.13 6.87 -18.87
N PHE A 488 4.42 6.67 -19.11
CA PHE A 488 5.40 6.36 -18.06
C PHE A 488 5.68 7.55 -17.14
N TRP A 489 5.74 8.79 -17.67
CA TRP A 489 5.92 9.99 -16.85
C TRP A 489 4.78 10.18 -15.84
N ARG A 490 3.54 9.91 -16.23
CA ARG A 490 2.37 9.91 -15.32
C ARG A 490 2.40 8.78 -14.28
N ARG A 491 3.21 7.74 -14.51
CA ARG A 491 3.35 6.54 -13.65
C ARG A 491 4.71 6.45 -12.95
N ARG A 492 5.44 7.57 -12.82
CA ARG A 492 6.86 7.64 -12.41
C ARG A 492 7.25 6.89 -11.11
N LEU A 493 6.29 6.56 -10.25
CA LEU A 493 6.48 5.80 -9.00
C LEU A 493 6.17 4.29 -9.10
N PHE A 494 5.55 3.81 -10.19
CA PHE A 494 5.01 2.44 -10.31
C PHE A 494 5.85 1.50 -11.20
N ILE A 495 6.85 2.04 -11.92
CA ILE A 495 7.66 1.31 -12.92
C ILE A 495 8.31 0.04 -12.34
N TRP A 496 8.85 0.12 -11.11
CA TRP A 496 9.53 -1.00 -10.45
C TRP A 496 8.60 -2.17 -10.07
N THR A 497 7.31 -1.92 -9.82
CA THR A 497 6.34 -2.98 -9.47
C THR A 497 5.51 -3.44 -10.67
N SER A 498 5.45 -2.66 -11.75
CA SER A 498 4.52 -2.86 -12.87
C SER A 498 5.13 -3.53 -14.10
N PHE A 499 6.43 -3.86 -14.09
CA PHE A 499 7.13 -4.47 -15.22
C PHE A 499 6.45 -5.76 -15.73
N ILE A 500 5.91 -6.56 -14.80
CA ILE A 500 5.21 -7.83 -15.11
C ILE A 500 3.83 -7.59 -15.76
N ASP A 501 3.09 -6.59 -15.28
CA ASP A 501 1.71 -6.33 -15.70
C ASP A 501 1.61 -5.47 -16.97
N SER A 502 2.58 -4.58 -17.20
CA SER A 502 2.58 -3.57 -18.28
C SER A 502 3.53 -3.90 -19.45
N TYR A 503 3.93 -5.16 -19.62
CA TYR A 503 4.99 -5.53 -20.58
C TYR A 503 4.75 -5.08 -22.03
N PHE A 504 3.51 -5.13 -22.55
CA PHE A 504 3.22 -4.64 -23.91
C PHE A 504 3.51 -3.14 -24.08
N GLU A 505 3.29 -2.32 -23.06
CA GLU A 505 3.55 -0.87 -23.13
C GLU A 505 5.07 -0.60 -23.17
N ILE A 506 5.84 -1.46 -22.51
CA ILE A 506 7.30 -1.50 -22.61
C ILE A 506 7.72 -1.95 -24.02
N LEU A 507 7.10 -2.99 -24.59
CA LEU A 507 7.36 -3.45 -25.96
C LEU A 507 6.98 -2.41 -27.03
N ILE A 508 5.90 -1.63 -26.82
CA ILE A 508 5.51 -0.52 -27.71
C ILE A 508 6.52 0.64 -27.57
N LEU A 509 6.98 0.97 -26.36
CA LEU A 509 8.04 1.96 -26.15
C LEU A 509 9.35 1.55 -26.84
N ILE A 510 9.76 0.28 -26.70
CA ILE A 510 10.95 -0.29 -27.34
C ILE A 510 10.80 -0.26 -28.87
N GLN A 511 9.65 -0.69 -29.40
CA GLN A 511 9.35 -0.64 -30.84
C GLN A 511 9.39 0.80 -31.39
N ALA A 512 8.82 1.76 -30.67
CA ALA A 512 8.84 3.16 -31.07
C ALA A 512 10.28 3.74 -31.04
N LEU A 513 11.06 3.42 -30.01
CA LEU A 513 12.47 3.81 -29.89
C LEU A 513 13.32 3.26 -31.05
N PHE A 514 13.22 1.95 -31.34
CA PHE A 514 13.96 1.36 -32.46
C PHE A 514 13.48 1.85 -33.82
N SER A 515 12.18 2.13 -34.00
CA SER A 515 11.67 2.75 -35.22
C SER A 515 12.28 4.13 -35.46
N VAL A 516 12.26 5.01 -34.46
CA VAL A 516 12.85 6.37 -34.56
C VAL A 516 14.36 6.28 -34.76
N LEU A 517 15.06 5.42 -34.02
CA LEU A 517 16.50 5.22 -34.19
C LEU A 517 16.86 4.71 -35.60
N ALA A 518 16.10 3.76 -36.13
CA ALA A 518 16.29 3.26 -37.50
C ALA A 518 16.10 4.37 -38.54
N GLN A 519 15.08 5.23 -38.41
CA GLN A 519 14.92 6.36 -39.32
C GLN A 519 16.04 7.41 -39.18
N VAL A 520 16.54 7.68 -37.96
CA VAL A 520 17.71 8.57 -37.76
C VAL A 520 18.98 7.99 -38.39
N LEU A 521 19.25 6.69 -38.22
CA LEU A 521 20.39 6.02 -38.84
C LEU A 521 20.28 5.97 -40.38
N CYS A 522 19.06 5.83 -40.90
CA CYS A 522 18.71 5.94 -42.30
C CYS A 522 19.04 7.35 -42.87
N PHE A 523 18.68 8.43 -42.17
CA PHE A 523 19.08 9.80 -42.56
C PHE A 523 20.61 10.06 -42.44
N LEU A 524 21.31 9.32 -41.59
CA LEU A 524 22.77 9.38 -41.43
C LEU A 524 23.53 8.42 -42.38
N GLU A 525 22.83 7.77 -43.32
CA GLU A 525 23.36 6.78 -44.28
C GLU A 525 24.16 5.61 -43.64
N LEU A 526 23.90 5.31 -42.37
CA LEU A 526 24.58 4.26 -41.60
C LEU A 526 23.97 2.88 -41.90
N SER A 527 24.76 1.97 -42.47
CA SER A 527 24.35 0.60 -42.87
C SER A 527 23.60 -0.21 -41.80
N TRP A 528 23.81 0.10 -40.52
CA TRP A 528 23.12 -0.48 -39.37
C TRP A 528 21.64 -0.12 -39.24
N TYR A 529 21.09 0.79 -40.06
CA TYR A 529 19.65 1.14 -40.00
C TYR A 529 18.75 -0.09 -40.25
N LEU A 530 19.15 -1.00 -41.15
CA LEU A 530 18.30 -2.09 -41.64
C LEU A 530 17.99 -3.14 -40.54
N PRO A 531 18.97 -3.66 -39.77
CA PRO A 531 18.70 -4.50 -38.60
C PRO A 531 17.73 -3.87 -37.58
N PHE A 532 17.89 -2.59 -37.24
CA PHE A 532 16.98 -1.92 -36.30
C PHE A 532 15.58 -1.73 -36.87
N LEU A 533 15.47 -1.47 -38.18
CA LEU A 533 14.20 -1.34 -38.87
C LEU A 533 13.42 -2.66 -38.89
N VAL A 534 14.09 -3.78 -39.21
CA VAL A 534 13.51 -5.13 -39.19
C VAL A 534 13.15 -5.56 -37.77
N PHE A 535 14.01 -5.27 -36.78
CA PHE A 535 13.71 -5.55 -35.37
C PHE A 535 12.47 -4.79 -34.88
N SER A 536 12.34 -3.50 -35.23
CA SER A 536 11.14 -2.72 -34.97
C SER A 536 9.90 -3.28 -35.69
N LEU A 537 10.04 -3.80 -36.91
CA LEU A 537 8.94 -4.41 -37.67
C LEU A 537 8.42 -5.66 -36.96
N VAL A 538 9.31 -6.58 -36.56
CA VAL A 538 8.95 -7.82 -35.85
C VAL A 538 8.28 -7.50 -34.51
N LEU A 539 8.85 -6.57 -33.73
CA LEU A 539 8.21 -6.11 -32.49
C LEU A 539 6.83 -5.47 -32.75
N GLY A 540 6.68 -4.71 -33.83
CA GLY A 540 5.40 -4.09 -34.19
C GLY A 540 4.30 -5.12 -34.50
N TRP A 541 4.64 -6.20 -35.19
CA TRP A 541 3.72 -7.32 -35.43
C TRP A 541 3.38 -8.09 -34.16
N ILE A 542 4.36 -8.33 -33.27
CA ILE A 542 4.10 -8.91 -31.94
C ILE A 542 3.18 -8.00 -31.11
N ASN A 543 3.35 -6.68 -31.19
CA ASN A 543 2.53 -5.70 -30.50
C ASN A 543 1.07 -5.64 -31.00
N VAL A 544 0.74 -6.19 -32.18
CA VAL A 544 -0.66 -6.37 -32.61
C VAL A 544 -1.43 -7.26 -31.61
N LEU A 545 -0.75 -8.20 -30.93
CA LEU A 545 -1.36 -9.06 -29.92
C LEU A 545 -1.95 -8.28 -28.74
N TYR A 546 -1.46 -7.07 -28.44
CA TYR A 546 -2.06 -6.18 -27.44
C TYR A 546 -3.57 -5.96 -27.68
N TYR A 547 -3.97 -5.78 -28.94
CA TYR A 547 -5.35 -5.46 -29.28
C TYR A 547 -6.30 -6.68 -29.18
N THR A 548 -5.76 -7.91 -29.07
CA THR A 548 -6.60 -9.10 -28.84
C THR A 548 -7.37 -9.05 -27.53
N ARG A 549 -6.87 -8.27 -26.54
CA ARG A 549 -7.53 -7.99 -25.25
C ARG A 549 -8.98 -7.50 -25.38
N GLY A 550 -9.33 -6.87 -26.50
CA GLY A 550 -10.69 -6.37 -26.73
C GLY A 550 -11.75 -7.46 -26.94
N PHE A 551 -11.36 -8.68 -27.26
CA PHE A 551 -12.25 -9.84 -27.40
C PHE A 551 -12.05 -10.80 -26.23
N GLN A 552 -13.12 -11.41 -25.73
CA GLN A 552 -13.07 -12.24 -24.52
C GLN A 552 -12.24 -13.51 -24.71
N GLN A 553 -12.49 -14.28 -25.77
CA GLN A 553 -11.83 -15.57 -25.98
C GLN A 553 -10.33 -15.39 -26.22
N THR A 554 -9.93 -14.56 -27.20
CA THR A 554 -8.51 -14.33 -27.52
C THR A 554 -7.79 -13.53 -26.43
N GLY A 555 -8.48 -12.62 -25.73
CA GLY A 555 -7.92 -11.89 -24.60
C GLY A 555 -7.52 -12.80 -23.42
N ILE A 556 -8.34 -13.82 -23.10
CA ILE A 556 -8.00 -14.82 -22.07
C ILE A 556 -6.74 -15.61 -22.47
N TYR A 557 -6.67 -16.09 -23.71
CA TYR A 557 -5.47 -16.78 -24.20
C TYR A 557 -4.24 -15.87 -24.24
N SER A 558 -4.38 -14.58 -24.57
CA SER A 558 -3.27 -13.62 -24.53
C SER A 558 -2.72 -13.43 -23.10
N VAL A 559 -3.57 -13.46 -22.07
CA VAL A 559 -3.14 -13.42 -20.65
C VAL A 559 -2.38 -14.68 -20.25
N MET A 560 -2.82 -15.85 -20.75
CA MET A 560 -2.10 -17.11 -20.51
C MET A 560 -0.71 -17.09 -21.16
N ILE A 561 -0.63 -16.71 -22.45
CA ILE A 561 0.63 -16.59 -23.19
C ILE A 561 1.59 -15.60 -22.50
N GLN A 562 1.10 -14.43 -22.06
CA GLN A 562 1.89 -13.46 -21.29
C GLN A 562 2.54 -14.09 -20.06
N LYS A 563 1.76 -14.80 -19.24
CA LYS A 563 2.25 -15.39 -17.98
C LYS A 563 3.26 -16.50 -18.23
N VAL A 564 2.99 -17.39 -19.19
CA VAL A 564 3.88 -18.51 -19.54
C VAL A 564 5.22 -18.00 -20.06
N ILE A 565 5.19 -17.03 -20.99
CA ILE A 565 6.42 -16.45 -21.54
C ILE A 565 7.21 -15.70 -20.45
N LEU A 566 6.59 -14.80 -19.69
CA LEU A 566 7.37 -13.92 -18.81
C LEU A 566 7.90 -14.63 -17.55
N ARG A 567 7.11 -15.54 -16.96
CA ARG A 567 7.49 -16.20 -15.69
C ARG A 567 8.29 -17.47 -15.90
N ASP A 568 7.89 -18.30 -16.87
CA ASP A 568 8.35 -19.68 -16.95
C ASP A 568 9.47 -19.82 -17.99
N LEU A 569 9.33 -19.18 -19.15
CA LEU A 569 10.40 -19.14 -20.16
C LEU A 569 11.68 -18.49 -19.60
N LEU A 570 11.59 -17.46 -18.76
CA LEU A 570 12.78 -16.82 -18.17
C LEU A 570 13.56 -17.77 -17.23
N ARG A 571 12.85 -18.56 -16.41
CA ARG A 571 13.47 -19.57 -15.53
C ARG A 571 14.11 -20.68 -16.33
N PHE A 572 13.40 -21.18 -17.34
CA PHE A 572 13.90 -22.15 -18.31
C PHE A 572 15.15 -21.61 -19.03
N LEU A 573 15.09 -20.38 -19.55
CA LEU A 573 16.16 -19.76 -20.34
C LEU A 573 17.43 -19.54 -19.51
N LEU A 574 17.32 -19.25 -18.22
CA LEU A 574 18.46 -19.17 -17.30
C LEU A 574 19.16 -20.53 -17.17
N VAL A 575 18.41 -21.61 -16.93
CA VAL A 575 19.00 -22.98 -16.89
C VAL A 575 19.62 -23.32 -18.24
N TYR A 576 18.88 -23.09 -19.32
CA TYR A 576 19.34 -23.33 -20.69
C TYR A 576 20.66 -22.58 -21.02
N PHE A 577 20.80 -21.31 -20.63
CA PHE A 577 22.04 -20.56 -20.88
C PHE A 577 23.25 -21.11 -20.12
N VAL A 578 23.08 -21.68 -18.92
CA VAL A 578 24.18 -22.35 -18.19
C VAL A 578 24.68 -23.56 -18.99
N PHE A 579 23.78 -24.36 -19.56
CA PHE A 579 24.15 -25.47 -20.45
C PHE A 579 24.75 -24.96 -21.76
N LEU A 580 24.12 -24.00 -22.44
CA LEU A 580 24.59 -23.43 -23.70
C LEU A 580 26.03 -22.92 -23.59
N PHE A 581 26.31 -22.06 -22.61
CA PHE A 581 27.65 -21.48 -22.44
C PHE A 581 28.69 -22.50 -21.96
N GLY A 582 28.32 -23.43 -21.07
CA GLY A 582 29.23 -24.48 -20.62
C GLY A 582 29.69 -25.39 -21.77
N PHE A 583 28.75 -25.84 -22.60
CA PHE A 583 29.05 -26.66 -23.77
C PHE A 583 29.71 -25.86 -24.90
N ALA A 584 29.37 -24.58 -25.10
CA ALA A 584 30.03 -23.72 -26.08
C ALA A 584 31.52 -23.50 -25.76
N ILE A 585 31.86 -23.21 -24.51
CA ILE A 585 33.26 -23.05 -24.08
C ILE A 585 34.02 -24.37 -24.25
N ALA A 586 33.42 -25.50 -23.90
CA ALA A 586 34.03 -26.81 -24.08
C ALA A 586 34.31 -27.12 -25.57
N LEU A 587 33.36 -26.90 -26.47
CA LEU A 587 33.55 -27.10 -27.91
C LEU A 587 34.63 -26.16 -28.48
N VAL A 588 34.64 -24.88 -28.10
CA VAL A 588 35.68 -23.92 -28.53
C VAL A 588 37.06 -24.31 -28.04
N SER A 589 37.18 -24.85 -26.82
CA SER A 589 38.47 -25.35 -26.33
C SER A 589 38.96 -26.55 -27.15
N LEU A 590 38.06 -27.48 -27.48
CA LEU A 590 38.35 -28.69 -28.26
C LEU A 590 38.66 -28.41 -29.74
N THR A 591 38.13 -27.33 -30.31
CA THR A 591 38.39 -26.94 -31.71
C THR A 591 39.64 -26.07 -31.87
N ARG A 592 39.99 -25.29 -30.83
CA ARG A 592 41.18 -24.42 -30.84
C ARG A 592 42.50 -25.17 -30.72
N GLU A 593 42.48 -26.44 -30.31
CA GLU A 593 43.63 -27.36 -30.30
C GLU A 593 43.89 -28.04 -31.67
N GLY A 594 43.36 -27.47 -32.76
CA GLY A 594 43.77 -27.80 -34.13
C GLY A 594 45.28 -27.56 -34.37
N PRO A 595 45.88 -28.22 -35.37
CA PRO A 595 47.33 -28.27 -35.51
C PRO A 595 47.96 -26.89 -35.72
N LEU A 596 49.03 -26.63 -34.95
CA LEU A 596 49.87 -25.44 -35.11
C LEU A 596 50.32 -25.28 -36.57
N PRO A 597 50.23 -24.08 -37.17
CA PRO A 597 50.74 -23.85 -38.52
C PRO A 597 52.24 -24.10 -38.53
N ALA A 598 52.68 -25.05 -39.36
CA ALA A 598 54.09 -25.43 -39.46
C ALA A 598 54.92 -24.23 -39.96
N VAL A 599 55.80 -23.76 -39.08
CA VAL A 599 56.72 -22.67 -39.32
C VAL A 599 57.75 -23.09 -40.38
N PHE A 600 57.91 -22.25 -41.42
CA PHE A 600 58.84 -22.36 -42.56
C PHE A 600 58.58 -23.47 -43.61
N ASN A 601 58.10 -23.05 -44.78
CA ASN A 601 59.01 -22.83 -45.92
C ASN A 601 58.40 -21.90 -46.98
N GLN A 602 59.10 -20.81 -47.29
CA GLN A 602 58.83 -20.02 -48.49
C GLN A 602 59.48 -20.71 -49.69
N THR A 603 58.72 -21.02 -50.75
CA THR A 603 59.03 -20.64 -52.14
C THR A 603 57.97 -21.15 -53.12
N ALA A 604 57.83 -20.40 -54.23
CA ALA A 604 57.20 -20.75 -55.51
C ALA A 604 55.68 -20.56 -55.70
N ALA A 605 55.41 -19.68 -56.67
CA ALA A 605 54.31 -19.67 -57.65
C ALA A 605 52.87 -19.41 -57.17
N ALA A 606 52.35 -18.25 -57.62
CA ALA A 606 50.92 -18.03 -57.73
C ALA A 606 50.31 -18.94 -58.80
N ALA A 607 49.27 -19.68 -58.44
CA ALA A 607 48.35 -20.33 -59.37
C ALA A 607 46.92 -20.10 -58.86
N VAL A 608 46.00 -19.82 -59.78
CA VAL A 608 44.60 -19.52 -59.46
C VAL A 608 43.86 -20.81 -59.10
N ALA A 609 43.35 -20.87 -57.88
CA ALA A 609 42.25 -21.74 -57.49
C ALA A 609 41.38 -20.97 -56.50
N GLU A 610 40.06 -21.02 -56.68
CA GLU A 610 39.11 -20.61 -55.65
C GLU A 610 39.13 -21.69 -54.55
N GLU A 611 40.00 -21.53 -53.56
CA GLU A 611 39.84 -22.24 -52.30
C GLU A 611 38.66 -21.59 -51.57
N GLU A 612 37.53 -22.31 -51.47
CA GLU A 612 36.58 -22.06 -50.40
C GLU A 612 37.35 -22.16 -49.09
N GLU A 613 37.56 -21.02 -48.40
CA GLU A 613 38.11 -21.03 -47.05
C GLU A 613 37.19 -21.90 -46.19
N ALA A 614 37.64 -23.12 -45.89
CA ALA A 614 36.99 -24.01 -44.95
C ALA A 614 37.03 -23.33 -43.57
N LYS A 615 35.99 -22.53 -43.28
CA LYS A 615 35.80 -21.87 -41.99
C LYS A 615 35.94 -22.93 -40.91
N VAL A 616 36.99 -22.84 -40.09
CA VAL A 616 37.13 -23.70 -38.92
C VAL A 616 35.87 -23.51 -38.08
N PRO A 617 35.03 -24.53 -37.92
CA PRO A 617 33.78 -24.38 -37.20
C PRO A 617 34.09 -24.10 -35.73
N TYR A 618 33.20 -23.37 -35.05
CA TYR A 618 33.39 -23.03 -33.64
C TYR A 618 34.64 -22.16 -33.36
N SER A 619 35.05 -21.32 -34.32
CA SER A 619 36.26 -20.48 -34.21
C SER A 619 36.21 -19.45 -33.07
N GLY A 620 35.01 -19.04 -32.66
CA GLY A 620 34.76 -18.19 -31.50
C GLY A 620 33.54 -18.60 -30.67
N PHE A 621 33.53 -18.21 -29.39
CA PHE A 621 32.48 -18.49 -28.41
C PHE A 621 31.06 -18.13 -28.87
N VAL A 622 30.89 -17.00 -29.56
CA VAL A 622 29.58 -16.56 -30.07
C VAL A 622 29.11 -17.44 -31.24
N GLU A 623 29.99 -17.75 -32.20
CA GLU A 623 29.70 -18.63 -33.34
C GLU A 623 29.36 -20.04 -32.84
N ALA A 624 30.13 -20.58 -31.89
CA ALA A 624 29.87 -21.87 -31.26
C ALA A 624 28.54 -21.91 -30.47
N SER A 625 28.23 -20.84 -29.73
CA SER A 625 26.95 -20.72 -29.02
C SER A 625 25.77 -20.65 -30.00
N LEU A 626 25.94 -20.03 -31.18
CA LEU A 626 24.92 -19.96 -32.22
C LEU A 626 24.70 -21.31 -32.90
N GLU A 627 25.75 -22.07 -33.21
CA GLU A 627 25.59 -23.43 -33.76
C GLU A 627 24.90 -24.37 -32.75
N LEU A 628 25.32 -24.37 -31.48
CA LEU A 628 24.63 -25.10 -30.40
C LEU A 628 23.16 -24.68 -30.26
N PHE A 629 22.85 -23.39 -30.40
CA PHE A 629 21.48 -22.88 -30.39
C PHE A 629 20.66 -23.42 -31.57
N LYS A 630 21.21 -23.44 -32.80
CA LYS A 630 20.56 -24.06 -33.97
C LYS A 630 20.22 -25.53 -33.72
N PHE A 631 21.14 -26.31 -33.12
CA PHE A 631 20.88 -27.70 -32.74
C PHE A 631 19.63 -27.84 -31.86
N THR A 632 19.43 -26.95 -30.88
CA THR A 632 18.28 -27.04 -29.97
C THR A 632 16.95 -26.61 -30.57
N ILE A 633 16.96 -25.89 -31.70
CA ILE A 633 15.76 -25.62 -32.52
C ILE A 633 15.48 -26.79 -33.49
N GLY A 634 16.45 -27.68 -33.72
CA GLY A 634 16.39 -28.72 -34.75
C GLY A 634 16.88 -28.26 -36.13
N MET A 635 17.60 -27.13 -36.19
CA MET A 635 18.22 -26.57 -37.41
C MET A 635 19.74 -26.80 -37.47
N GLY A 636 20.34 -27.48 -36.48
CA GLY A 636 21.77 -27.74 -36.45
C GLY A 636 22.13 -28.97 -37.29
N GLU A 637 23.06 -28.80 -38.23
CA GLU A 637 23.57 -29.90 -39.04
C GLU A 637 24.79 -30.55 -38.38
N LEU A 638 24.73 -31.88 -38.21
CA LEU A 638 25.83 -32.72 -37.70
C LEU A 638 26.92 -32.88 -38.78
N GLU A 639 27.52 -31.77 -39.22
CA GLU A 639 28.57 -31.78 -40.22
C GLU A 639 29.83 -32.49 -39.70
N PHE A 640 30.22 -33.55 -40.39
CA PHE A 640 31.37 -34.39 -40.05
C PHE A 640 32.69 -33.71 -40.43
N HIS A 641 33.04 -32.66 -39.69
CA HIS A 641 34.33 -31.99 -39.81
C HIS A 641 35.49 -32.98 -39.61
N LYS A 642 36.29 -33.16 -40.66
CA LYS A 642 37.35 -34.18 -40.74
C LYS A 642 38.64 -33.76 -40.03
N GLU A 643 38.71 -32.53 -39.56
CA GLU A 643 39.96 -31.84 -39.17
C GLU A 643 40.22 -31.80 -37.65
N LEU A 644 39.26 -32.22 -36.82
CA LEU A 644 39.40 -32.19 -35.36
C LEU A 644 40.09 -33.47 -34.84
N GLN A 645 41.16 -33.30 -34.04
CA GLN A 645 41.90 -34.43 -33.46
C GLN A 645 41.04 -35.30 -32.53
N PHE A 646 40.19 -34.69 -31.70
CA PHE A 646 39.32 -35.39 -30.74
C PHE A 646 37.89 -35.63 -31.25
N LYS A 647 37.73 -35.96 -32.54
CA LYS A 647 36.42 -36.15 -33.21
C LYS A 647 35.40 -36.99 -32.43
N GLY A 648 35.84 -38.11 -31.83
CA GLY A 648 34.96 -38.98 -31.04
C GLY A 648 34.42 -38.31 -29.77
N PHE A 649 35.26 -37.53 -29.10
CA PHE A 649 34.87 -36.81 -27.88
C PHE A 649 33.96 -35.61 -28.18
N VAL A 650 34.23 -34.87 -29.27
CA VAL A 650 33.36 -33.79 -29.75
C VAL A 650 31.98 -34.30 -30.13
N MET A 651 31.89 -35.43 -30.86
CA MET A 651 30.61 -36.07 -31.19
C MET A 651 29.86 -36.57 -29.94
N PHE A 652 30.56 -37.16 -28.98
CA PHE A 652 29.98 -37.55 -27.70
C PHE A 652 29.44 -36.34 -26.93
N LEU A 653 30.20 -35.24 -26.86
CA LEU A 653 29.82 -34.02 -26.16
C LEU A 653 28.60 -33.34 -26.81
N LEU A 654 28.54 -33.29 -28.14
CA LEU A 654 27.40 -32.76 -28.89
C LEU A 654 26.14 -33.64 -28.72
N LEU A 655 26.29 -34.97 -28.78
CA LEU A 655 25.19 -35.91 -28.55
C LEU A 655 24.67 -35.81 -27.11
N ALA A 656 25.56 -35.71 -26.13
CA ALA A 656 25.21 -35.49 -24.73
C ALA A 656 24.50 -34.15 -24.53
N TYR A 657 24.95 -33.08 -25.19
CA TYR A 657 24.26 -31.78 -25.21
C TYR A 657 22.84 -31.90 -25.77
N VAL A 658 22.65 -32.49 -26.95
CA VAL A 658 21.32 -32.65 -27.56
C VAL A 658 20.40 -33.50 -26.68
N LEU A 659 20.89 -34.61 -26.13
CA LEU A 659 20.11 -35.48 -25.26
C LEU A 659 19.74 -34.80 -23.93
N LEU A 660 20.70 -34.14 -23.26
CA LEU A 660 20.44 -33.42 -22.01
C LEU A 660 19.51 -32.23 -22.24
N THR A 661 19.74 -31.42 -23.28
CA THR A 661 18.87 -30.29 -23.60
C THR A 661 17.47 -30.75 -23.96
N TYR A 662 17.28 -31.82 -24.74
CA TYR A 662 15.95 -32.34 -25.08
C TYR A 662 15.19 -32.88 -23.85
N ILE A 663 15.87 -33.62 -22.96
CA ILE A 663 15.30 -34.09 -21.68
C ILE A 663 14.92 -32.91 -20.78
N LEU A 664 15.77 -31.90 -20.67
CA LEU A 664 15.51 -30.68 -19.88
C LEU A 664 14.37 -29.84 -20.48
N LEU A 665 14.37 -29.66 -21.80
CA LEU A 665 13.35 -28.95 -22.58
C LEU A 665 11.98 -29.56 -22.31
N LEU A 666 11.80 -30.86 -22.55
CA LEU A 666 10.50 -31.52 -22.35
C LEU A 666 10.07 -31.52 -20.89
N ASN A 667 10.93 -31.99 -19.97
CA ASN A 667 10.52 -32.20 -18.59
C ASN A 667 10.23 -30.89 -17.84
N MET A 668 11.01 -29.83 -18.06
CA MET A 668 10.75 -28.52 -17.44
C MET A 668 9.59 -27.79 -18.10
N LEU A 669 9.46 -27.84 -19.43
CA LEU A 669 8.36 -27.18 -20.14
C LEU A 669 7.00 -27.79 -19.77
N ILE A 670 6.89 -29.12 -19.73
CA ILE A 670 5.65 -29.81 -19.36
C ILE A 670 5.25 -29.50 -17.91
N ALA A 671 6.21 -29.55 -16.97
CA ALA A 671 5.96 -29.26 -15.56
C ALA A 671 5.47 -27.81 -15.36
N LEU A 672 6.19 -26.84 -15.92
CA LEU A 672 5.85 -25.42 -15.78
C LEU A 672 4.55 -25.08 -16.51
N MET A 673 4.34 -25.54 -17.75
CA MET A 673 3.11 -25.26 -18.49
C MET A 673 1.87 -25.89 -17.83
N SER A 674 1.98 -27.08 -17.24
CA SER A 674 0.84 -27.73 -16.56
C SER A 674 0.41 -26.97 -15.30
N GLU A 675 1.36 -26.62 -14.42
CA GLU A 675 1.06 -25.87 -13.19
C GLU A 675 0.53 -24.47 -13.51
N THR A 676 1.11 -23.81 -14.52
CA THR A 676 0.69 -22.46 -14.92
C THR A 676 -0.62 -22.45 -15.67
N VAL A 677 -0.92 -23.38 -16.58
CA VAL A 677 -2.24 -23.44 -17.23
C VAL A 677 -3.35 -23.67 -16.20
N ASN A 678 -3.16 -24.59 -15.25
CA ASN A 678 -4.18 -24.87 -14.23
C ASN A 678 -4.38 -23.70 -13.24
N SER A 679 -3.30 -23.10 -12.73
CA SER A 679 -3.38 -21.94 -11.81
C SER A 679 -3.78 -20.64 -12.50
N VAL A 680 -3.53 -20.50 -13.81
CA VAL A 680 -3.94 -19.33 -14.57
C VAL A 680 -5.35 -19.48 -15.10
N ALA A 681 -5.85 -20.67 -15.43
CA ALA A 681 -7.21 -20.86 -15.93
C ALA A 681 -8.26 -20.23 -14.99
N THR A 682 -8.14 -20.45 -13.68
CA THR A 682 -9.04 -19.91 -12.65
C THR A 682 -8.99 -18.38 -12.53
N ASP A 683 -7.79 -17.78 -12.52
CA ASP A 683 -7.60 -16.33 -12.38
C ASP A 683 -7.50 -15.59 -13.75
N SER A 684 -7.61 -16.29 -14.88
CA SER A 684 -7.38 -15.70 -16.23
C SER A 684 -8.45 -14.68 -16.60
N TRP A 685 -9.72 -14.99 -16.31
CA TRP A 685 -10.86 -14.14 -16.62
C TRP A 685 -10.84 -12.82 -15.82
N SER A 686 -10.50 -12.90 -14.54
CA SER A 686 -10.39 -11.74 -13.64
C SER A 686 -9.19 -10.86 -14.00
N ILE A 687 -8.07 -11.46 -14.43
CA ILE A 687 -6.91 -10.71 -14.94
C ILE A 687 -7.19 -10.09 -16.31
N TRP A 688 -7.88 -10.79 -17.22
CA TRP A 688 -8.34 -10.20 -18.48
C TRP A 688 -9.29 -9.02 -18.24
N LYS A 689 -10.24 -9.14 -17.29
CA LYS A 689 -11.10 -8.04 -16.85
C LYS A 689 -10.29 -6.85 -16.30
N LEU A 690 -9.26 -7.08 -15.48
CA LEU A 690 -8.34 -6.04 -15.01
C LEU A 690 -7.58 -5.36 -16.17
N GLN A 691 -7.04 -6.13 -17.12
CA GLN A 691 -6.34 -5.57 -18.29
C GLN A 691 -7.28 -4.72 -19.16
N ARG A 692 -8.51 -5.19 -19.38
CA ARG A 692 -9.55 -4.44 -20.09
C ARG A 692 -9.95 -3.17 -19.33
N ALA A 693 -10.04 -3.22 -18.00
CA ALA A 693 -10.30 -2.04 -17.16
C ALA A 693 -9.19 -0.98 -17.25
N ILE A 694 -7.92 -1.42 -17.26
CA ILE A 694 -6.76 -0.56 -17.48
C ILE A 694 -6.86 0.17 -18.83
N SER A 695 -7.15 -0.55 -19.92
CA SER A 695 -7.34 0.08 -21.25
C SER A 695 -8.54 1.03 -21.30
N VAL A 696 -9.66 0.73 -20.61
CA VAL A 696 -10.82 1.65 -20.49
C VAL A 696 -10.39 2.99 -19.86
N LEU A 697 -9.75 2.95 -18.69
CA LEU A 697 -9.33 4.15 -17.95
C LEU A 697 -8.30 4.99 -18.72
N GLU A 698 -7.44 4.34 -19.50
CA GLU A 698 -6.50 5.01 -20.40
C GLU A 698 -7.21 5.70 -21.58
N MET A 699 -8.22 5.04 -22.17
CA MET A 699 -9.00 5.60 -23.28
C MET A 699 -9.90 6.77 -22.86
N GLU A 700 -10.51 6.72 -21.67
CA GLU A 700 -11.31 7.82 -21.10
C GLU A 700 -10.52 9.12 -20.97
N ARG A 701 -9.27 9.02 -20.49
CA ARG A 701 -8.35 10.17 -20.33
C ARG A 701 -7.99 10.85 -21.66
N GLY A 702 -8.26 10.20 -22.79
CA GLY A 702 -8.06 10.76 -24.13
C GLY A 702 -6.63 10.67 -24.63
N TYR A 703 -6.44 11.10 -25.89
CA TYR A 703 -5.09 11.20 -26.46
C TYR A 703 -4.40 12.47 -25.94
N TRP A 704 -3.07 12.50 -25.94
CA TRP A 704 -2.26 13.64 -25.48
C TRP A 704 -2.68 15.02 -26.05
N TRP A 705 -2.94 15.11 -27.35
CA TRP A 705 -3.40 16.33 -28.05
C TRP A 705 -4.85 16.77 -27.73
N CYS A 706 -5.70 15.87 -27.22
CA CYS A 706 -7.14 16.10 -27.05
C CYS A 706 -7.64 15.39 -25.78
N LYS A 707 -7.61 16.11 -24.65
CA LYS A 707 -8.25 15.67 -23.40
C LYS A 707 -9.77 15.66 -23.60
N ARG A 708 -10.41 14.49 -23.53
CA ARG A 708 -11.88 14.38 -23.48
C ARG A 708 -12.35 14.79 -22.09
N LYS A 709 -13.52 15.43 -21.98
CA LYS A 709 -14.23 15.49 -20.69
C LYS A 709 -14.63 14.07 -20.32
N LYS A 710 -14.33 13.63 -19.09
CA LYS A 710 -14.77 12.32 -18.60
C LYS A 710 -16.31 12.36 -18.54
N GLU A 711 -16.96 11.43 -19.24
CA GLU A 711 -18.41 11.24 -19.11
C GLU A 711 -18.68 10.53 -17.77
N ARG A 712 -19.59 11.08 -16.98
CA ARG A 712 -19.98 10.51 -15.69
C ARG A 712 -20.97 9.37 -15.95
N SER A 713 -20.72 8.21 -15.35
CA SER A 713 -21.66 7.08 -15.43
C SER A 713 -22.73 7.17 -14.34
N GLY A 714 -23.87 6.50 -14.56
CA GLY A 714 -24.99 6.47 -13.62
C GLY A 714 -25.93 7.68 -13.71
N ILE A 715 -26.95 7.68 -12.85
CA ILE A 715 -28.05 8.64 -12.83
C ILE A 715 -28.07 9.32 -11.45
N LEU A 716 -28.33 10.63 -11.42
CA LEU A 716 -28.57 11.37 -10.18
C LEU A 716 -29.96 11.04 -9.65
N LEU A 717 -30.05 10.46 -8.46
CA LEU A 717 -31.29 10.07 -7.80
C LEU A 717 -31.34 10.56 -6.35
N THR A 718 -32.53 10.95 -5.90
CA THR A 718 -32.84 11.19 -4.48
C THR A 718 -33.13 9.86 -3.80
N VAL A 719 -32.20 9.36 -2.99
CA VAL A 719 -32.31 7.99 -2.44
C VAL A 719 -33.05 7.94 -1.10
N GLY A 720 -33.19 9.10 -0.44
CA GLY A 720 -33.95 9.29 0.78
C GLY A 720 -33.74 10.68 1.37
N THR A 721 -34.08 10.85 2.64
CA THR A 721 -33.74 12.03 3.44
C THR A 721 -32.61 11.68 4.42
N THR A 722 -31.67 12.62 4.61
CA THR A 722 -30.71 12.54 5.71
C THR A 722 -31.41 12.78 7.05
N LEU A 723 -30.73 12.43 8.16
CA LEU A 723 -31.19 12.77 9.52
C LEU A 723 -31.44 14.29 9.69
N ASP A 724 -30.69 15.13 8.97
CA ASP A 724 -30.86 16.59 8.90
C ASP A 724 -32.08 17.04 8.04
N GLN A 725 -32.98 16.12 7.66
CA GLN A 725 -34.16 16.33 6.80
C GLN A 725 -33.87 16.88 5.39
N LYS A 726 -32.62 16.86 4.93
CA LYS A 726 -32.25 17.26 3.55
C LYS A 726 -32.38 16.07 2.61
N PRO A 727 -32.78 16.26 1.34
CA PRO A 727 -32.75 15.18 0.35
C PRO A 727 -31.31 14.71 0.13
N ASP A 728 -31.10 13.38 0.14
CA ASP A 728 -29.82 12.73 -0.12
C ASP A 728 -29.72 12.38 -1.60
N GLU A 729 -29.18 13.33 -2.37
CA GLU A 729 -28.93 13.19 -3.81
C GLU A 729 -27.60 12.49 -4.08
N ARG A 730 -27.65 11.37 -4.81
CA ARG A 730 -26.46 10.57 -5.14
C ARG A 730 -26.43 10.14 -6.60
N TRP A 731 -25.23 9.93 -7.11
CA TRP A 731 -25.01 9.36 -8.43
C TRP A 731 -24.98 7.84 -8.30
N CYS A 732 -26.09 7.22 -8.69
CA CYS A 732 -26.31 5.79 -8.55
C CYS A 732 -26.17 5.07 -9.89
N PHE A 733 -25.58 3.89 -9.86
CA PHE A 733 -25.47 2.98 -10.98
C PHE A 733 -26.51 1.87 -10.86
N ARG A 734 -27.36 1.73 -11.88
CA ARG A 734 -28.41 0.69 -11.91
C ARG A 734 -27.80 -0.64 -12.37
N VAL A 735 -27.97 -1.69 -11.58
CA VAL A 735 -27.54 -3.05 -11.89
C VAL A 735 -28.74 -3.98 -11.79
N GLU A 736 -29.04 -4.65 -12.91
CA GLU A 736 -29.96 -5.78 -12.94
C GLU A 736 -29.23 -7.05 -12.46
N GLU A 737 -29.74 -7.60 -11.37
CA GLU A 737 -29.31 -8.83 -10.71
C GLU A 737 -30.45 -9.87 -10.84
N VAL A 738 -30.14 -11.10 -11.26
CA VAL A 738 -31.12 -12.20 -11.31
C VAL A 738 -30.66 -13.29 -10.35
N ASN A 739 -31.37 -13.46 -9.23
CA ASN A 739 -30.96 -14.37 -8.17
C ASN A 739 -32.10 -15.31 -7.73
N TRP A 740 -32.17 -16.45 -8.41
CA TRP A 740 -33.08 -17.55 -8.11
C TRP A 740 -32.95 -18.12 -6.68
N ALA A 741 -31.78 -17.98 -6.04
CA ALA A 741 -31.52 -18.59 -4.74
C ALA A 741 -31.90 -17.70 -3.54
N THR A 742 -32.14 -16.40 -3.75
CA THR A 742 -32.54 -15.47 -2.69
C THR A 742 -33.98 -14.97 -2.81
N TRP A 743 -34.72 -15.39 -3.84
CA TRP A 743 -36.10 -14.94 -4.09
C TRP A 743 -37.05 -15.20 -2.91
N GLU A 744 -36.84 -16.27 -2.13
CA GLU A 744 -37.65 -16.58 -0.94
C GLU A 744 -37.46 -15.59 0.24
N LYS A 745 -36.53 -14.64 0.15
CA LYS A 745 -36.27 -13.65 1.20
C LYS A 745 -36.96 -12.33 0.88
N GLU A 746 -37.82 -11.88 1.78
CA GLU A 746 -38.44 -10.56 1.71
C GLU A 746 -37.36 -9.46 1.67
N LEU A 747 -37.40 -8.65 0.62
CA LEU A 747 -36.53 -7.50 0.43
C LEU A 747 -37.37 -6.22 0.50
N GLN A 748 -36.86 -5.21 1.21
CA GLN A 748 -37.47 -3.88 1.21
C GLN A 748 -37.20 -3.21 -0.14
N THR A 749 -38.17 -2.55 -0.77
CA THR A 749 -38.02 -1.87 -2.07
C THR A 749 -38.06 -0.34 -1.93
N LEU A 750 -37.54 0.41 -2.91
CA LEU A 750 -37.77 1.86 -3.05
C LEU A 750 -39.04 2.16 -3.88
N LYS A 751 -39.39 1.26 -4.79
CA LYS A 751 -40.56 1.30 -5.67
C LYS A 751 -41.08 -0.12 -5.89
N GLU A 752 -42.40 -0.26 -6.01
CA GLU A 752 -43.04 -1.56 -6.25
C GLU A 752 -43.23 -1.87 -7.75
N GLU A 753 -43.17 -0.86 -8.62
CA GLU A 753 -43.40 -0.99 -10.06
C GLU A 753 -42.20 -0.54 -10.91
N PRO A 754 -41.95 -1.18 -12.07
CA PRO A 754 -40.81 -0.87 -12.94
C PRO A 754 -41.00 0.36 -13.83
N GLU A 755 -42.20 0.95 -13.91
CA GLU A 755 -42.45 2.10 -14.79
C GLU A 755 -41.75 3.38 -14.30
N GLY A 756 -40.97 3.98 -15.20
CA GLY A 756 -40.21 5.20 -14.93
C GLY A 756 -41.11 6.44 -14.88
N THR A 757 -40.74 7.38 -14.01
CA THR A 757 -41.39 8.70 -13.87
C THR A 757 -41.57 9.41 -15.21
N SER A 758 -42.82 9.79 -15.50
CA SER A 758 -43.16 10.79 -16.50
C SER A 758 -42.53 12.15 -16.17
N GLU A 759 -42.23 12.93 -17.20
CA GLU A 759 -41.64 14.27 -17.05
C GLU A 759 -42.58 15.22 -16.27
N PRO A 760 -42.09 15.92 -15.22
CA PRO A 760 -42.88 16.92 -14.51
C PRO A 760 -42.97 18.21 -15.34
N GLY A 761 -43.79 18.21 -16.41
CA GLY A 761 -43.67 19.21 -17.46
C GLY A 761 -44.88 19.51 -18.35
N LYS A 762 -46.10 19.05 -18.02
CA LYS A 762 -47.35 19.51 -18.68
C LYS A 762 -48.55 19.38 -17.75
N GLY A 763 -49.18 20.51 -17.42
CA GLY A 763 -50.43 20.53 -16.66
C GLY A 763 -51.62 19.98 -17.48
N PRO A 764 -52.66 19.45 -16.83
CA PRO A 764 -53.80 18.86 -17.52
C PRO A 764 -54.67 19.95 -18.14
N THR A 765 -54.66 20.06 -19.48
CA THR A 765 -55.64 20.83 -20.25
C THR A 765 -56.63 19.90 -20.93
N GLY A 766 -57.93 20.13 -20.72
CA GLY A 766 -58.98 19.69 -21.64
C GLY A 766 -59.76 18.46 -21.16
N GLU A 767 -60.99 18.72 -20.74
CA GLU A 767 -62.03 17.72 -20.58
C GLU A 767 -62.32 16.96 -21.89
N SER A 768 -62.59 15.66 -21.82
CA SER A 768 -63.54 15.02 -22.73
C SER A 768 -64.27 13.89 -22.03
N ALA A 769 -65.61 13.93 -22.10
CA ALA A 769 -66.52 13.04 -21.36
C ALA A 769 -66.47 11.58 -21.86
N PRO A 770 -66.86 10.59 -21.03
CA PRO A 770 -66.86 9.19 -21.42
C PRO A 770 -67.95 8.89 -22.47
N ARG A 771 -67.63 8.06 -23.46
CA ARG A 771 -68.63 7.37 -24.28
C ARG A 771 -68.95 6.00 -23.67
N PRO A 772 -70.24 5.60 -23.61
CA PRO A 772 -70.62 4.32 -23.04
C PRO A 772 -70.31 3.16 -23.98
N THR A 773 -70.17 1.98 -23.38
CA THR A 773 -70.09 0.68 -24.05
C THR A 773 -71.30 0.39 -24.94
N THR A 774 -71.05 -0.12 -26.15
CA THR A 774 -72.00 -0.93 -26.91
C THR A 774 -71.35 -2.25 -27.30
N SER A 775 -72.07 -3.33 -27.00
CA SER A 775 -71.72 -4.74 -27.21
C SER A 775 -72.10 -5.27 -28.60
N LEU A 776 -71.58 -6.46 -28.92
CA LEU A 776 -71.80 -7.27 -30.14
C LEU A 776 -71.08 -6.74 -31.41
N GLU A 777 -70.49 -7.58 -32.25
CA GLU A 777 -70.41 -9.07 -32.29
C GLU A 777 -69.00 -9.62 -32.08
#